data_AF-A0A1A9V712-F1
#
_entry.id   AF-A0A1A9V712-F1
#
_cell.length_a   1.000
_cell.length_b   1.000
_cell.length_c   1.000
_cell.angle_alpha   90.00
_cell.angle_beta   90.00
_cell.angle_gamma   90.00
#
_symmetry.space_group_name_H-M   'P 1'
#
loop_
_entity.id
_entity.type
_entity.pdbx_description
1 polymer ?
#
loop_
_entity_poly.entity_id
_entity_poly.type
_entity_poly.pdbx_seq_one_letter_code
_entity_poly.pdbx_strand_id
1 'polypeptide(L)'
;MRKKMNSLLRWLSMLAIHFFMTTFTTNMAAENICKAITIRSIEDFNRMQNCTIVVGNVSIVEFYFTKDMLKALKAANVEEITDFLLIYRVNGLDSLERLLPKLEIIRGADLLFDRYALVLYENRDLQNIGLTSLKQVLDGSVRIAANPNLCFTDTINWISITGSATSFVLKNNKSPNYCPTCLKDKHCWSIGKPQQQPLPSAQKKCRSLLGDQHCMDSCIFNVKLNKRECITSRSCHELGLIPFEGVCRENCPPNHQEENDAEGFRTCKINCTGNFMVNNESDLKSLTDCELINGSLTLELFDKKTKLISHLEKFLGNIREITGYLKILRSPQVLSLNFLKKLHVIGGEQLIDKKYALYVVDNYHLEDLWQQKVAILKGRVFFHLNSRLCYEKILRLQPQLKDTSVGNITISDASRHSNGERVICGNNVHELNATVEDYNSNSVRIKVNPMPAEDKDVLIGYIYYYKIAPVRNVTMYDGRHGCGYDDWHMDFSAGKNVRHILTDLRPYTQYAYFVKTLTITDYHNQVDAYSEVQYFSTLPTKPSPPAKIFHRPLNAQEIEVYWWPPRYPNGAIKHYILTFEAVNENGYGSICQCSNVLPEESGPTPTDEGYYNKEQLIYDEALSNFIYVPVPAEELENRSKERNSTELVKEKENFQKYQYRKEEESLREQDTGSGQFLIPKPKPICQNPNATIQFQKENLCQAREYYEGKKIPGNKHSYKITDLQEEVIYRISLRACVDGLENNCGPAISILAETFSKGVEKFLQSIKQN
;
A
#
# COMPACT_ATOMS: atom_id res chain seq x y z
N MET A 1 -49.10 50.49 46.95
CA MET A 1 -47.75 49.91 47.13
C MET A 1 -47.35 48.86 46.08
N ARG A 2 -48.24 48.02 45.53
CA ARG A 2 -47.88 47.00 44.51
C ARG A 2 -47.42 47.53 43.13
N LYS A 3 -47.87 48.69 42.66
CA LYS A 3 -47.42 49.26 41.36
C LYS A 3 -46.01 49.87 41.40
N LYS A 4 -45.53 50.37 42.55
CA LYS A 4 -44.15 50.88 42.69
C LYS A 4 -43.11 49.76 42.78
N MET A 5 -43.49 48.58 43.29
CA MET A 5 -42.58 47.44 43.45
C MET A 5 -42.24 46.75 42.12
N ASN A 6 -43.19 46.68 41.18
CA ASN A 6 -42.94 46.11 39.84
C ASN A 6 -42.14 47.03 38.91
N SER A 7 -42.15 48.34 39.16
CA SER A 7 -41.30 49.30 38.45
C SER A 7 -39.84 49.21 38.92
N LEU A 8 -39.61 49.05 40.24
CA LEU A 8 -38.25 48.86 40.76
C LEU A 8 -37.63 47.53 40.29
N LEU A 9 -38.41 46.46 40.22
CA LEU A 9 -37.91 45.14 39.77
C LEU A 9 -37.50 45.16 38.28
N ARG A 10 -38.24 45.89 37.43
CA ARG A 10 -37.90 46.07 36.01
C ARG A 10 -36.67 46.96 35.80
N TRP A 11 -36.49 47.97 36.65
CA TRP A 11 -35.29 48.82 36.61
C TRP A 11 -34.05 48.06 37.11
N LEU A 12 -34.18 47.23 38.14
CA LEU A 12 -33.10 46.38 38.63
C LEU A 12 -32.73 45.27 37.63
N SER A 13 -33.69 44.70 36.88
CA SER A 13 -33.37 43.72 35.82
C SER A 13 -32.71 44.38 34.61
N MET A 14 -33.13 45.59 34.22
CA MET A 14 -32.50 46.33 33.11
C MET A 14 -31.09 46.80 33.45
N LEU A 15 -30.84 47.24 34.70
CA LEU A 15 -29.50 47.56 35.19
C LEU A 15 -28.60 46.33 35.29
N ALA A 16 -29.13 45.17 35.71
CA ALA A 16 -28.38 43.92 35.73
C ALA A 16 -28.01 43.45 34.30
N ILE A 17 -28.90 43.61 33.32
CA ILE A 17 -28.64 43.28 31.90
C ILE A 17 -27.63 44.26 31.28
N HIS A 18 -27.68 45.55 31.63
CA HIS A 18 -26.67 46.51 31.19
C HIS A 18 -25.31 46.24 31.84
N PHE A 19 -25.27 45.93 33.14
CA PHE A 19 -24.02 45.58 33.83
C PHE A 19 -23.44 44.25 33.30
N PHE A 20 -24.26 43.25 32.98
CA PHE A 20 -23.83 42.01 32.32
C PHE A 20 -23.37 42.23 30.87
N MET A 21 -23.96 43.18 30.14
CA MET A 21 -23.52 43.57 28.79
C MET A 21 -22.25 44.42 28.80
N THR A 22 -21.95 45.16 29.89
CA THR A 22 -20.77 46.03 29.98
C THR A 22 -19.57 45.43 30.70
N THR A 23 -19.67 44.24 31.31
CA THR A 23 -18.52 43.55 31.93
C THR A 23 -18.08 42.25 31.25
N PHE A 24 -18.55 41.98 30.03
CA PHE A 24 -18.04 40.90 29.17
C PHE A 24 -17.64 41.43 27.79
N THR A 25 -16.87 42.51 27.75
CA THR A 25 -15.90 42.70 26.67
C THR A 25 -14.55 42.21 27.17
N THR A 26 -14.42 40.90 27.37
CA THR A 26 -13.09 40.30 27.20
C THR A 26 -12.71 40.60 25.76
N ASN A 27 -11.64 41.37 25.56
CA ASN A 27 -10.95 41.44 24.28
C ASN A 27 -10.60 39.99 23.86
N MET A 28 -11.49 39.33 23.13
CA MET A 28 -11.06 38.27 22.22
C MET A 28 -10.20 38.99 21.19
N ALA A 29 -8.89 38.79 21.28
CA ALA A 29 -8.00 39.18 20.20
C ALA A 29 -8.61 38.61 18.92
N ALA A 30 -8.93 39.48 17.96
CA ALA A 30 -9.34 39.03 16.64
C ALA A 30 -8.21 38.14 16.10
N GLU A 31 -8.46 36.83 15.98
CA GLU A 31 -7.53 35.90 15.37
C GLU A 31 -7.38 36.32 13.90
N ASN A 32 -6.20 36.85 13.56
CA ASN A 32 -5.89 37.29 12.21
C ASN A 32 -5.43 36.06 11.42
N ILE A 33 -6.32 35.55 10.57
CA ILE A 33 -6.09 34.36 9.75
C ILE A 33 -5.52 34.77 8.39
N CYS A 34 -4.46 34.08 7.95
CA CYS A 34 -3.79 34.32 6.68
C CYS A 34 -3.77 33.04 5.83
N LYS A 35 -3.76 33.19 4.50
CA LYS A 35 -3.64 32.07 3.55
C LYS A 35 -2.19 31.58 3.45
N ALA A 36 -1.96 30.50 2.70
CA ALA A 36 -0.63 30.01 2.34
C ALA A 36 0.27 31.13 1.79
N ILE A 37 1.53 31.18 2.22
CA ILE A 37 2.49 32.23 1.82
C ILE A 37 3.81 31.60 1.42
N THR A 38 4.33 32.01 0.26
CA THR A 38 5.71 31.74 -0.15
C THR A 38 6.49 33.04 -0.12
N ILE A 39 7.52 33.11 0.72
CA ILE A 39 8.35 34.30 0.92
C ILE A 39 9.46 34.28 -0.12
N ARG A 40 9.41 35.24 -1.06
CA ARG A 40 10.47 35.50 -2.06
C ARG A 40 11.05 36.92 -1.94
N SER A 41 10.37 37.79 -1.19
CA SER A 41 10.76 39.17 -0.90
C SER A 41 10.49 39.52 0.56
N ILE A 42 11.05 40.63 1.05
CA ILE A 42 10.76 41.14 2.40
C ILE A 42 9.31 41.62 2.54
N GLU A 43 8.67 42.02 1.44
CA GLU A 43 7.28 42.47 1.40
C GLU A 43 6.32 41.29 1.63
N ASP A 44 6.65 40.11 1.11
CA ASP A 44 5.89 38.88 1.39
C ASP A 44 5.90 38.54 2.88
N PHE A 45 7.01 38.81 3.54
CA PHE A 45 7.14 38.61 4.98
C PHE A 45 6.27 39.59 5.78
N ASN A 46 6.11 40.84 5.34
CA ASN A 46 5.22 41.82 5.97
C ASN A 46 3.75 41.35 5.98
N ARG A 47 3.33 40.56 4.99
CA ARG A 47 1.98 39.97 4.93
C ARG A 47 1.73 38.96 6.03
N MET A 48 2.77 38.38 6.62
CA MET A 48 2.68 37.38 7.68
C MET A 48 2.78 37.99 9.10
N GLN A 49 3.23 39.24 9.25
CA GLN A 49 3.58 39.82 10.56
C GLN A 49 2.40 39.87 11.55
N ASN A 50 1.21 40.19 11.06
CA ASN A 50 0.01 40.33 11.88
C ASN A 50 -0.82 39.04 11.95
N CYS A 51 -0.39 37.96 11.30
CA CYS A 51 -1.11 36.70 11.27
C CYS A 51 -0.86 35.90 12.55
N THR A 52 -1.92 35.36 13.15
CA THR A 52 -1.86 34.42 14.26
C THR A 52 -1.97 32.97 13.76
N ILE A 53 -2.76 32.73 12.71
CA ILE A 53 -2.94 31.41 12.10
C ILE A 53 -2.70 31.51 10.59
N VAL A 54 -1.87 30.61 10.05
CA VAL A 54 -1.70 30.43 8.60
C VAL A 54 -2.44 29.18 8.14
N VAL A 55 -3.52 29.37 7.39
CA VAL A 55 -4.29 28.33 6.69
C VAL A 55 -3.62 28.06 5.34
N GLY A 56 -2.80 27.01 5.31
CA GLY A 56 -1.93 26.67 4.20
C GLY A 56 -0.52 26.32 4.68
N ASN A 57 0.41 26.29 3.73
CA ASN A 57 1.84 26.15 4.00
C ASN A 57 2.56 27.51 4.11
N VAL A 58 3.67 27.52 4.84
CA VAL A 58 4.64 28.62 4.85
C VAL A 58 5.93 28.12 4.21
N SER A 59 6.38 28.78 3.15
CA SER A 59 7.58 28.38 2.41
C SER A 59 8.54 29.55 2.24
N ILE A 60 9.81 29.38 2.62
CA ILE A 60 10.90 30.32 2.31
C ILE A 60 11.89 29.56 1.42
N VAL A 61 12.04 30.03 0.19
CA VAL A 61 12.76 29.30 -0.86
C VAL A 61 13.71 30.24 -1.58
N GLU A 62 14.98 29.86 -1.67
CA GLU A 62 16.03 30.56 -2.43
C GLU A 62 16.14 32.05 -2.08
N PHE A 63 16.18 32.34 -0.78
CA PHE A 63 16.19 33.71 -0.27
C PHE A 63 17.50 34.04 0.46
N TYR A 64 18.01 35.25 0.27
CA TYR A 64 19.23 35.74 0.91
C TYR A 64 18.91 36.90 1.86
N PHE A 65 19.11 36.68 3.16
CA PHE A 65 18.96 37.73 4.17
C PHE A 65 20.25 38.54 4.30
N THR A 66 20.19 39.84 3.98
CA THR A 66 21.29 40.76 4.30
C THR A 66 21.25 41.15 5.78
N LYS A 67 22.38 41.62 6.31
CA LYS A 67 22.47 42.11 7.69
C LYS A 67 21.47 43.24 7.99
N ASP A 68 21.24 44.13 7.03
CA ASP A 68 20.31 45.25 7.19
C ASP A 68 18.86 44.79 7.14
N MET A 69 18.54 43.79 6.30
CA MET A 69 17.21 43.16 6.29
C MET A 69 16.92 42.49 7.63
N LEU A 70 17.87 41.74 8.21
CA LEU A 70 17.68 41.09 9.52
C LEU A 70 17.50 42.09 10.67
N LYS A 71 18.13 43.27 10.59
CA LYS A 71 17.95 44.35 11.58
C LYS A 71 16.58 45.01 11.45
N ALA A 72 16.06 45.14 10.23
CA ALA A 72 14.76 45.75 9.96
C ALA A 72 13.58 44.77 10.14
N LEU A 73 13.86 43.47 10.26
CA LEU A 73 12.85 42.42 10.30
C LEU A 73 12.11 42.39 11.64
N LYS A 74 10.78 42.49 11.58
CA LYS A 74 9.89 42.32 12.74
C LYS A 74 9.35 40.90 12.77
N ALA A 75 9.62 40.15 13.84
CA ALA A 75 9.14 38.78 13.98
C ALA A 75 7.61 38.67 13.80
N ALA A 76 7.16 37.59 13.16
CA ALA A 76 5.73 37.35 12.94
C ALA A 76 5.04 36.79 14.20
N ASN A 77 3.76 37.10 14.36
CA ASN A 77 2.93 36.63 15.48
C ASN A 77 2.26 35.27 15.22
N VAL A 78 2.78 34.48 14.28
CA VAL A 78 2.18 33.19 13.89
C VAL A 78 2.35 32.18 15.00
N GLU A 79 1.24 31.62 15.47
CA GLU A 79 1.16 30.59 16.51
C GLU A 79 0.82 29.22 15.92
N GLU A 80 0.13 29.16 14.78
CA GLU A 80 -0.35 27.91 14.17
C GLU A 80 -0.19 27.92 12.64
N ILE A 81 0.34 26.82 12.07
CA ILE A 81 0.38 26.54 10.63
C ILE A 81 -0.42 25.27 10.35
N THR A 82 -1.35 25.30 9.41
CA THR A 82 -2.21 24.13 9.14
C THR A 82 -1.51 23.03 8.33
N ASP A 83 -0.69 23.38 7.34
CA ASP A 83 -0.13 22.37 6.42
C ASP A 83 1.31 22.03 6.81
N PHE A 84 2.29 22.57 6.09
CA PHE A 84 3.72 22.33 6.34
C PHE A 84 4.55 23.63 6.33
N LEU A 85 5.71 23.57 6.98
CA LEU A 85 6.74 24.63 6.97
C LEU A 85 7.97 24.17 6.18
N LEU A 86 8.33 24.90 5.13
CA LEU A 86 9.49 24.64 4.27
C LEU A 86 10.49 25.80 4.32
N ILE A 87 11.75 25.49 4.64
CA ILE A 87 12.89 26.43 4.55
C ILE A 87 13.97 25.79 3.68
N TYR A 88 14.13 26.28 2.45
CA TYR A 88 15.01 25.70 1.44
C TYR A 88 15.96 26.75 0.86
N ARG A 89 17.28 26.49 0.93
CA ARG A 89 18.34 27.38 0.40
C ARG A 89 18.23 28.82 0.87
N VAL A 90 17.95 29.00 2.17
CA VAL A 90 17.92 30.31 2.80
C VAL A 90 19.30 30.62 3.39
N ASN A 91 19.93 31.66 2.86
CA ASN A 91 21.25 32.11 3.25
C ASN A 91 21.17 33.41 4.04
N GLY A 92 22.17 33.70 4.87
CA GLY A 92 22.23 34.86 5.75
C GLY A 92 21.39 34.74 7.03
N LEU A 93 20.48 33.78 7.13
CA LEU A 93 19.65 33.56 8.33
C LEU A 93 20.33 32.58 9.30
N ASP A 94 20.53 33.01 10.55
CA ASP A 94 21.18 32.24 11.62
C ASP A 94 20.18 31.43 12.48
N SER A 95 18.93 31.88 12.62
CA SER A 95 17.89 31.21 13.41
C SER A 95 16.47 31.58 12.95
N LEU A 96 15.53 30.63 12.98
CA LEU A 96 14.10 30.91 12.73
C LEU A 96 13.43 31.63 13.89
N GLU A 97 14.06 31.73 15.06
CA GLU A 97 13.55 32.55 16.19
C GLU A 97 13.33 34.00 15.76
N ARG A 98 14.11 34.50 14.79
CA ARG A 98 13.95 35.83 14.21
C ARG A 98 12.65 36.00 13.42
N LEU A 99 12.13 34.92 12.86
CA LEU A 99 10.98 34.92 11.95
C LEU A 99 9.70 34.48 12.65
N LEU A 100 9.75 33.35 13.37
CA LEU A 100 8.60 32.60 13.89
C LEU A 100 8.78 32.22 15.37
N PRO A 101 9.01 33.19 16.29
CA PRO A 101 9.29 32.88 17.70
C PRO A 101 8.09 32.32 18.47
N LYS A 102 6.87 32.56 17.99
CA LYS A 102 5.61 32.17 18.65
C LYS A 102 4.96 30.92 18.08
N LEU A 103 5.55 30.29 17.06
CA LEU A 103 4.94 29.13 16.41
C LEU A 103 4.85 27.96 17.40
N GLU A 104 3.63 27.55 17.74
CA GLU A 104 3.36 26.50 18.72
C GLU A 104 2.98 25.16 18.08
N ILE A 105 2.23 25.20 16.96
CA ILE A 105 1.61 24.03 16.35
C ILE A 105 1.79 24.03 14.83
N ILE A 106 2.21 22.87 14.28
CA ILE A 106 2.11 22.55 12.85
C ILE A 106 1.17 21.35 12.71
N ARG A 107 0.07 21.49 11.96
CA ARG A 107 -0.95 20.41 11.93
C ARG A 107 -0.65 19.30 10.92
N GLY A 108 0.01 19.58 9.81
CA GLY A 108 0.21 18.58 8.75
C GLY A 108 -1.07 18.21 8.01
N ALA A 109 -1.99 19.15 7.84
CA ALA A 109 -3.23 18.93 7.10
C ALA A 109 -2.95 18.62 5.62
N ASP A 110 -1.95 19.23 5.02
CA ASP A 110 -1.33 18.78 3.78
C ASP A 110 0.18 18.61 4.02
N LEU A 111 0.81 17.63 3.35
CA LEU A 111 2.18 17.22 3.62
C LEU A 111 3.08 17.42 2.40
N LEU A 112 4.27 17.98 2.64
CA LEU A 112 5.27 18.10 1.58
C LEU A 112 5.77 16.69 1.20
N PHE A 113 5.64 16.34 -0.09
CA PHE A 113 5.89 14.99 -0.64
C PHE A 113 5.06 13.89 0.04
N ASP A 114 3.82 14.21 0.45
CA ASP A 114 2.91 13.29 1.15
C ASP A 114 3.50 12.71 2.45
N ARG A 115 4.55 13.34 2.99
CA ARG A 115 5.33 12.76 4.09
C ARG A 115 5.77 13.74 5.16
N TYR A 116 6.11 14.99 4.82
CA TYR A 116 6.78 15.90 5.76
C TYR A 116 5.95 17.14 6.10
N ALA A 117 5.85 17.45 7.39
CA ALA A 117 5.21 18.66 7.90
C ALA A 117 6.21 19.78 8.24
N LEU A 118 7.49 19.44 8.45
CA LEU A 118 8.55 20.41 8.67
C LEU A 118 9.80 19.98 7.88
N VAL A 119 10.29 20.86 7.00
CA VAL A 119 11.49 20.62 6.19
C VAL A 119 12.46 21.79 6.26
N LEU A 120 13.68 21.53 6.73
CA LEU A 120 14.81 22.45 6.70
C LEU A 120 15.93 21.83 5.85
N TYR A 121 16.18 22.37 4.66
CA TYR A 121 17.08 21.75 3.69
C TYR A 121 18.02 22.76 3.01
N GLU A 122 19.32 22.43 2.95
CA GLU A 122 20.36 23.23 2.28
C GLU A 122 20.51 24.68 2.78
N ASN A 123 20.24 24.95 4.06
CA ASN A 123 20.44 26.28 4.66
C ASN A 123 21.85 26.40 5.22
N ARG A 124 22.72 27.16 4.54
CA ARG A 124 24.16 27.19 4.84
C ARG A 124 24.48 27.90 6.15
N ASP A 125 23.82 29.02 6.43
CA ASP A 125 24.18 29.91 7.54
C ASP A 125 23.37 29.65 8.83
N LEU A 126 22.40 28.73 8.78
CA LEU A 126 21.52 28.42 9.91
C LEU A 126 22.32 27.72 11.02
N GLN A 127 22.35 28.31 12.22
CA GLN A 127 23.13 27.83 13.36
C GLN A 127 22.29 27.06 14.37
N ASN A 128 21.02 27.42 14.51
CA ASN A 128 20.03 26.72 15.34
C ASN A 128 18.64 26.86 14.72
N ILE A 129 17.71 25.94 15.05
CA ILE A 129 16.35 25.96 14.49
C ILE A 129 15.55 27.13 15.05
N GLY A 130 15.62 27.38 16.36
CA GLY A 130 15.02 28.58 16.98
C GLY A 130 13.50 28.59 17.15
N LEU A 131 12.81 27.47 16.88
CA LEU A 131 11.36 27.35 17.11
C LEU A 131 11.05 27.04 18.58
N THR A 132 11.46 27.94 19.47
CA THR A 132 11.47 27.72 20.92
C THR A 132 10.09 27.48 21.54
N SER A 133 9.03 27.97 20.89
CA SER A 133 7.63 27.81 21.32
C SER A 133 6.94 26.57 20.71
N LEU A 134 7.61 25.82 19.83
CA LEU A 134 6.98 24.68 19.14
C LEU A 134 6.72 23.54 20.11
N LYS A 135 5.44 23.25 20.33
CA LYS A 135 4.98 22.22 21.26
C LYS A 135 4.56 20.94 20.53
N GLN A 136 4.01 21.05 19.31
CA GLN A 136 3.43 19.90 18.64
C GLN A 136 3.46 19.97 17.11
N VAL A 137 3.73 18.82 16.48
CA VAL A 137 3.47 18.51 15.07
C VAL A 137 2.43 17.37 15.06
N LEU A 138 1.23 17.61 14.52
CA LEU A 138 0.11 16.66 14.68
C LEU A 138 0.15 15.48 13.70
N ASP A 139 0.49 15.76 12.44
CA ASP A 139 0.64 14.78 11.36
C ASP A 139 1.85 15.15 10.49
N GLY A 140 2.47 14.16 9.86
CA GLY A 140 3.67 14.33 9.04
C GLY A 140 5.00 14.21 9.79
N SER A 141 6.03 13.81 9.05
CA SER A 141 7.40 13.62 9.52
C SER A 141 8.20 14.93 9.50
N VAL A 142 9.30 14.99 10.26
CA VAL A 142 10.24 16.13 10.24
C VAL A 142 11.50 15.76 9.47
N ARG A 143 11.98 16.61 8.56
CA ARG A 143 13.23 16.40 7.82
C ARG A 143 14.14 17.61 7.93
N ILE A 144 15.32 17.40 8.49
CA ILE A 144 16.36 18.42 8.64
C ILE A 144 17.63 17.84 8.05
N ALA A 145 18.03 18.32 6.87
CA ALA A 145 19.20 17.77 6.21
C ALA A 145 20.01 18.77 5.40
N ALA A 146 21.31 18.48 5.25
CA ALA A 146 22.25 19.30 4.46
C ALA A 146 22.39 20.75 4.96
N ASN A 147 22.29 20.99 6.28
CA ASN A 147 22.52 22.30 6.89
C ASN A 147 23.88 22.30 7.62
N PRO A 148 24.99 22.72 6.97
CA PRO A 148 26.36 22.46 7.45
C PRO A 148 26.74 23.19 8.74
N ASN A 149 26.09 24.30 9.07
CA ASN A 149 26.36 25.07 10.30
C ASN A 149 25.36 24.80 11.44
N LEU A 150 24.36 23.95 11.21
CA LEU A 150 23.23 23.77 12.11
C LEU A 150 23.56 22.85 13.30
N CYS A 151 23.49 23.40 14.50
CA CYS A 151 23.63 22.71 15.79
C CYS A 151 22.27 22.53 16.49
N PHE A 152 22.27 21.82 17.63
CA PHE A 152 21.09 21.61 18.50
C PHE A 152 19.95 20.81 17.87
N THR A 153 20.25 19.99 16.85
CA THR A 153 19.21 19.16 16.21
C THR A 153 18.92 17.88 16.99
N ASP A 154 19.94 17.34 17.65
CA ASP A 154 19.95 16.14 18.50
C ASP A 154 19.56 16.43 19.96
N THR A 155 19.66 17.69 20.38
CA THR A 155 19.26 18.16 21.72
C THR A 155 17.75 18.39 21.85
N ILE A 156 16.96 18.24 20.78
CA ILE A 156 15.51 18.40 20.81
C ILE A 156 14.85 17.04 20.92
N ASN A 157 13.92 16.88 21.87
CA ASN A 157 13.10 15.68 21.96
C ASN A 157 12.00 15.70 20.88
N TRP A 158 12.35 15.30 19.66
CA TRP A 158 11.41 15.24 18.54
C TRP A 158 10.21 14.33 18.78
N ILE A 159 10.39 13.25 19.53
CA ILE A 159 9.32 12.29 19.87
C ILE A 159 8.20 13.00 20.66
N SER A 160 8.56 13.91 21.56
CA SER A 160 7.58 14.69 22.32
C SER A 160 6.80 15.70 21.47
N ILE A 161 7.38 16.16 20.36
CA ILE A 161 6.77 17.14 19.45
C ILE A 161 5.89 16.45 18.42
N THR A 162 6.39 15.40 17.75
CA THR A 162 5.70 14.74 16.63
C THR A 162 4.81 13.57 17.08
N GLY A 163 5.08 13.02 18.27
CA GLY A 163 4.40 11.83 18.77
C GLY A 163 4.95 10.53 18.18
N SER A 164 4.51 9.40 18.74
CA SER A 164 5.07 8.07 18.46
C SER A 164 4.73 7.47 17.08
N ALA A 165 3.93 8.16 16.26
CA ALA A 165 3.43 7.67 14.97
C ALA A 165 4.22 8.20 13.75
N THR A 166 5.04 9.23 13.93
CA THR A 166 5.70 9.98 12.85
C THR A 166 7.22 9.91 12.97
N SER A 167 7.91 9.74 11.84
CA SER A 167 9.38 9.66 11.81
C SER A 167 10.04 11.05 11.76
N PHE A 168 11.30 11.16 12.20
CA PHE A 168 12.13 12.34 11.95
C PHE A 168 13.47 11.94 11.34
N VAL A 169 14.00 12.76 10.44
CA VAL A 169 15.24 12.50 9.69
C VAL A 169 16.20 13.67 9.90
N LEU A 170 17.32 13.39 10.57
CA LEU A 170 18.44 14.32 10.76
C LEU A 170 19.66 13.75 10.02
N LYS A 171 20.06 14.35 8.88
CA LYS A 171 21.18 13.83 8.07
C LYS A 171 22.02 14.96 7.49
N ASN A 172 23.34 14.79 7.43
CA ASN A 172 24.26 15.75 6.82
C ASN A 172 24.13 17.19 7.39
N ASN A 173 23.83 17.31 8.68
CA ASN A 173 23.93 18.57 9.43
C ASN A 173 25.27 18.60 10.18
N LYS A 174 25.59 19.70 10.87
CA LYS A 174 26.81 19.78 11.67
C LYS A 174 26.85 18.67 12.73
N SER A 175 27.98 17.99 12.84
CA SER A 175 28.14 16.90 13.81
C SER A 175 28.05 17.43 15.24
N PRO A 176 27.31 16.74 16.16
CA PRO A 176 27.13 17.17 17.54
C PRO A 176 28.45 17.43 18.29
N ASN A 177 29.52 16.72 17.94
CA ASN A 177 30.83 16.87 18.57
C ASN A 177 31.48 18.25 18.34
N TYR A 178 31.04 18.97 17.31
CA TYR A 178 31.52 20.32 16.98
C TYR A 178 30.48 21.41 17.34
N CYS A 179 29.48 21.05 18.13
CA CYS A 179 28.40 21.92 18.58
C CYS A 179 28.50 22.20 20.09
N PRO A 180 28.05 23.38 20.55
CA PRO A 180 27.97 23.67 21.98
C PRO A 180 26.90 22.81 22.68
N THR A 181 27.11 22.49 23.94
CA THR A 181 26.18 21.68 24.76
C THR A 181 25.10 22.53 25.42
N CYS A 182 23.92 21.93 25.69
CA CYS A 182 22.88 22.57 26.50
C CYS A 182 23.38 22.83 27.94
N LEU A 183 23.18 24.04 28.46
CA LEU A 183 23.48 24.38 29.85
C LEU A 183 22.34 23.90 30.75
N LYS A 184 22.65 23.00 31.70
CA LYS A 184 21.77 22.47 32.77
C LYS A 184 20.57 21.59 32.34
N ASP A 185 20.01 21.77 31.15
CA ASP A 185 18.85 21.02 30.65
C ASP A 185 19.22 19.88 29.69
N LYS A 186 18.52 18.74 29.77
CA LYS A 186 18.71 17.60 28.85
C LYS A 186 18.23 17.88 27.42
N HIS A 187 17.28 18.81 27.24
CA HIS A 187 16.75 19.17 25.93
C HIS A 187 16.65 20.68 25.76
N CYS A 188 17.21 21.21 24.66
CA CYS A 188 17.23 22.64 24.38
C CYS A 188 17.19 22.93 22.86
N TRP A 189 16.63 24.09 22.51
CA TRP A 189 16.58 24.60 21.13
C TRP A 189 17.86 25.37 20.75
N SER A 190 18.52 25.97 21.74
CA SER A 190 19.79 26.68 21.65
C SER A 190 20.35 26.93 23.06
N ILE A 191 21.53 27.53 23.16
CA ILE A 191 22.16 27.87 24.45
C ILE A 191 21.24 28.77 25.28
N GLY A 192 20.85 28.31 26.46
CA GLY A 192 19.98 29.06 27.39
C GLY A 192 18.49 29.03 27.03
N LYS A 193 18.07 28.21 26.06
CA LYS A 193 16.66 28.07 25.63
C LYS A 193 16.21 26.60 25.77
N PRO A 194 15.75 26.17 26.95
CA PRO A 194 15.28 24.79 27.14
C PRO A 194 14.04 24.49 26.30
N GLN A 195 13.85 23.22 25.97
CA GLN A 195 12.63 22.77 25.33
C GLN A 195 11.46 22.81 26.34
N GLN A 196 10.38 23.50 25.97
CA GLN A 196 9.17 23.56 26.79
C GLN A 196 8.48 22.19 26.86
N GLN A 197 7.78 21.92 27.97
CA GLN A 197 7.02 20.66 28.12
C GLN A 197 5.84 20.59 27.12
N PRO A 198 5.53 19.39 26.60
CA PRO A 198 4.41 19.21 25.67
C PRO A 198 3.06 19.50 26.36
N LEU A 199 2.06 19.90 25.56
CA LEU A 199 0.72 20.26 26.04
C LEU A 199 0.06 19.10 26.85
N PRO A 200 -0.53 19.37 28.03
CA PRO A 200 -1.27 18.38 28.82
C PRO A 200 -2.40 17.74 27.99
N SER A 201 -2.71 16.46 28.25
CA SER A 201 -3.74 15.72 27.49
C SER A 201 -5.13 16.37 27.47
N ALA A 202 -5.46 17.22 28.46
CA ALA A 202 -6.72 17.98 28.51
C ALA A 202 -6.72 19.25 27.63
N GLN A 203 -5.55 19.75 27.22
CA GLN A 203 -5.37 20.91 26.32
C GLN A 203 -4.94 20.49 24.91
N LYS A 204 -4.85 19.19 24.63
CA LYS A 204 -4.70 18.69 23.27
C LYS A 204 -5.95 19.07 22.47
N LYS A 205 -5.87 20.18 21.73
CA LYS A 205 -6.82 20.49 20.64
C LYS A 205 -6.99 19.21 19.82
N CYS A 206 -8.24 18.74 19.62
CA CYS A 206 -8.56 17.40 19.12
C CYS A 206 -7.65 16.97 17.95
N ARG A 207 -7.13 15.73 18.02
CA ARG A 207 -6.32 15.11 16.96
C ARG A 207 -7.15 14.73 15.72
N SER A 208 -8.48 14.65 15.86
CA SER A 208 -9.41 14.18 14.82
C SER A 208 -10.42 15.27 14.41
N LEU A 209 -11.61 15.33 15.01
CA LEU A 209 -12.70 16.26 14.66
C LEU A 209 -13.43 16.75 15.91
N LEU A 210 -13.78 18.05 15.96
CA LEU A 210 -14.69 18.65 16.94
C LEU A 210 -16.14 18.44 16.47
N GLY A 211 -16.96 17.72 17.24
CA GLY A 211 -18.42 17.70 17.07
C GLY A 211 -19.08 18.02 18.41
N ASP A 212 -19.97 19.03 18.46
CA ASP A 212 -20.77 19.45 19.63
C ASP A 212 -20.17 19.06 21.00
N GLN A 213 -18.94 19.57 21.26
CA GLN A 213 -18.17 19.44 22.50
C GLN A 213 -17.47 18.09 22.80
N HIS A 214 -17.37 17.15 21.85
CA HIS A 214 -16.59 15.90 21.99
C HIS A 214 -15.67 15.63 20.77
N CYS A 215 -14.49 15.05 21.00
CA CYS A 215 -13.62 14.62 19.90
C CYS A 215 -14.17 13.33 19.27
N MET A 216 -14.36 13.31 17.95
CA MET A 216 -14.90 12.16 17.20
C MET A 216 -13.91 11.67 16.13
N ASP A 217 -13.88 10.37 15.85
CA ASP A 217 -12.99 9.77 14.84
C ASP A 217 -13.52 9.95 13.39
N SER A 218 -14.84 10.11 13.23
CA SER A 218 -15.50 10.41 11.96
C SER A 218 -16.80 11.18 12.21
N CYS A 219 -17.20 12.02 11.24
CA CYS A 219 -18.50 12.69 11.33
C CYS A 219 -19.58 11.69 10.91
N ILE A 220 -20.39 11.24 11.86
CA ILE A 220 -21.38 10.17 11.65
C ILE A 220 -22.60 10.70 10.86
N PHE A 221 -22.90 12.00 10.95
CA PHE A 221 -24.02 12.66 10.25
C PHE A 221 -23.70 14.08 9.72
N ASN A 222 -22.43 14.50 9.81
CA ASN A 222 -21.96 15.86 9.51
C ASN A 222 -20.84 15.81 8.46
N VAL A 223 -20.53 16.96 7.87
CA VAL A 223 -19.43 17.14 6.92
C VAL A 223 -18.22 17.78 7.61
N LYS A 224 -17.02 17.34 7.23
CA LYS A 224 -15.76 17.81 7.79
C LYS A 224 -15.38 19.15 7.19
N LEU A 225 -15.31 20.21 8.00
CA LEU A 225 -14.68 21.48 7.62
C LEU A 225 -13.20 21.44 8.00
N ASN A 226 -12.30 21.74 7.04
CA ASN A 226 -10.85 21.92 7.25
C ASN A 226 -10.17 20.80 8.08
N LYS A 227 -10.64 19.56 7.93
CA LYS A 227 -10.18 18.37 8.70
C LYS A 227 -10.28 18.52 10.23
N ARG A 228 -11.09 19.46 10.76
CA ARG A 228 -11.08 19.82 12.18
C ARG A 228 -12.45 19.88 12.83
N GLU A 229 -13.53 20.16 12.10
CA GLU A 229 -14.87 20.32 12.69
C GLU A 229 -15.93 19.56 11.89
N CYS A 230 -16.86 18.91 12.60
CA CYS A 230 -18.03 18.28 12.02
C CYS A 230 -19.18 19.28 12.01
N ILE A 231 -19.40 19.95 10.88
CA ILE A 231 -20.52 20.87 10.69
C ILE A 231 -21.65 20.18 9.92
N THR A 232 -22.89 20.65 10.06
CA THR A 232 -24.00 20.10 9.25
C THR A 232 -23.83 20.49 7.78
N SER A 233 -24.39 19.71 6.85
CA SER A 233 -24.38 20.07 5.42
C SER A 233 -25.02 21.44 5.17
N ARG A 234 -26.04 21.80 5.96
CA ARG A 234 -26.67 23.12 5.91
C ARG A 234 -25.71 24.24 6.31
N SER A 235 -24.99 24.06 7.42
CA SER A 235 -23.96 25.02 7.86
C SER A 235 -22.81 25.14 6.85
N CYS A 236 -22.46 24.05 6.15
CA CYS A 236 -21.49 24.08 5.05
C CYS A 236 -21.93 25.03 3.93
N HIS A 237 -23.21 24.94 3.53
CA HIS A 237 -23.78 25.83 2.52
C HIS A 237 -23.91 27.27 3.00
N GLU A 238 -24.26 27.50 4.27
CA GLU A 238 -24.30 28.84 4.88
C GLU A 238 -22.91 29.52 4.90
N LEU A 239 -21.83 28.74 4.99
CA LEU A 239 -20.46 29.20 4.85
C LEU A 239 -20.02 29.41 3.39
N GLY A 240 -20.90 29.13 2.42
CA GLY A 240 -20.58 29.20 1.01
C GLY A 240 -19.59 28.12 0.54
N LEU A 241 -19.64 26.93 1.15
CA LEU A 241 -18.83 25.77 0.77
C LEU A 241 -19.72 24.63 0.27
N ILE A 242 -19.12 23.64 -0.40
CA ILE A 242 -19.81 22.52 -1.00
C ILE A 242 -19.56 21.24 -0.17
N PRO A 243 -20.59 20.62 0.40
CA PRO A 243 -20.46 19.32 1.06
C PRO A 243 -20.29 18.21 0.02
N PHE A 244 -19.15 17.53 0.04
CA PHE A 244 -18.83 16.44 -0.88
C PHE A 244 -18.05 15.31 -0.17
N GLU A 245 -18.55 14.07 -0.28
CA GLU A 245 -17.98 12.87 0.37
C GLU A 245 -17.61 13.07 1.86
N GLY A 246 -18.50 13.70 2.63
CA GLY A 246 -18.26 13.94 4.04
C GLY A 246 -17.25 15.05 4.36
N VAL A 247 -16.89 15.90 3.39
CA VAL A 247 -15.98 17.05 3.56
C VAL A 247 -16.57 18.32 2.93
N CYS A 248 -16.44 19.47 3.59
CA CYS A 248 -16.73 20.78 3.01
C CYS A 248 -15.54 21.27 2.21
N ARG A 249 -15.75 21.54 0.93
CA ARG A 249 -14.72 22.01 0.00
C ARG A 249 -15.11 23.34 -0.62
N GLU A 250 -14.12 24.15 -0.96
CA GLU A 250 -14.35 25.41 -1.69
C GLU A 250 -14.78 25.15 -3.14
N ASN A 251 -14.06 24.23 -3.81
CA ASN A 251 -14.32 23.85 -5.19
C ASN A 251 -14.58 22.35 -5.26
N CYS A 252 -15.32 21.95 -6.29
CA CYS A 252 -15.51 20.55 -6.60
C CYS A 252 -14.19 19.84 -6.95
N PRO A 253 -14.04 18.53 -6.64
CA PRO A 253 -12.89 17.75 -7.08
C PRO A 253 -12.73 17.79 -8.60
N PRO A 254 -11.54 17.42 -9.14
CA PRO A 254 -11.38 17.20 -10.56
C PRO A 254 -12.52 16.31 -11.10
N ASN A 255 -13.13 16.70 -12.22
CA ASN A 255 -14.28 16.05 -12.91
C ASN A 255 -15.65 16.21 -12.26
N HIS A 256 -15.78 17.11 -11.30
CA HIS A 256 -17.07 17.46 -10.74
C HIS A 256 -17.39 18.90 -11.11
N GLN A 257 -18.60 19.14 -11.63
CA GLN A 257 -19.10 20.48 -11.90
C GLN A 257 -19.99 20.96 -10.76
N GLU A 258 -19.92 22.25 -10.49
CA GLU A 258 -20.80 22.93 -9.55
C GLU A 258 -22.19 23.08 -10.17
N GLU A 259 -23.20 22.50 -9.53
CA GLU A 259 -24.61 22.63 -9.89
C GLU A 259 -25.40 23.03 -8.64
N ASN A 260 -26.47 23.81 -8.81
CA ASN A 260 -27.37 24.12 -7.71
C ASN A 260 -28.44 23.03 -7.60
N ASP A 261 -28.66 22.51 -6.39
CA ASP A 261 -29.76 21.59 -6.14
C ASP A 261 -31.14 22.29 -6.22
N ALA A 262 -32.21 21.52 -6.03
CA ALA A 262 -33.59 22.03 -6.06
C ALA A 262 -33.89 23.09 -4.99
N GLU A 263 -33.04 23.20 -3.95
CA GLU A 263 -33.15 24.16 -2.86
C GLU A 263 -32.23 25.38 -3.05
N GLY A 264 -31.42 25.40 -4.13
CA GLY A 264 -30.54 26.49 -4.52
C GLY A 264 -29.13 26.41 -3.91
N PHE A 265 -28.76 25.29 -3.30
CA PHE A 265 -27.44 25.09 -2.71
C PHE A 265 -26.43 24.53 -3.71
N ARG A 266 -25.18 25.01 -3.64
CA ARG A 266 -24.08 24.52 -4.50
C ARG A 266 -23.71 23.09 -4.15
N THR A 267 -23.77 22.19 -5.13
CA THR A 267 -23.43 20.77 -5.03
C THR A 267 -22.45 20.36 -6.13
N CYS A 268 -21.69 19.29 -5.90
CA CYS A 268 -20.77 18.74 -6.89
C CYS A 268 -21.42 17.56 -7.59
N LYS A 269 -21.63 17.68 -8.89
CA LYS A 269 -22.08 16.58 -9.73
C LYS A 269 -20.92 16.07 -10.56
N ILE A 270 -20.72 14.75 -10.53
CA ILE A 270 -19.76 14.08 -11.40
C ILE A 270 -20.10 14.44 -12.85
N ASN A 271 -19.16 15.08 -13.53
CA ASN A 271 -19.26 15.36 -14.95
C ASN A 271 -18.24 14.53 -15.73
N CYS A 272 -18.68 13.37 -16.20
CA CYS A 272 -17.94 12.50 -17.10
C CYS A 272 -18.42 12.67 -18.55
N THR A 273 -18.78 13.90 -18.96
CA THR A 273 -19.12 14.21 -20.36
C THR A 273 -17.90 14.63 -21.13
N GLY A 274 -17.70 14.06 -22.32
CA GLY A 274 -16.62 14.43 -23.24
C GLY A 274 -15.83 13.23 -23.74
N ASN A 275 -14.85 13.53 -24.59
CA ASN A 275 -13.95 12.53 -25.15
C ASN A 275 -12.63 12.55 -24.37
N PHE A 276 -12.34 11.45 -23.70
CA PHE A 276 -11.18 11.30 -22.83
C PHE A 276 -10.05 10.58 -23.57
N MET A 277 -8.85 11.14 -23.51
CA MET A 277 -7.62 10.52 -24.01
C MET A 277 -6.68 10.30 -22.83
N VAL A 278 -6.26 9.06 -22.61
CA VAL A 278 -5.39 8.66 -21.52
C VAL A 278 -4.05 8.21 -22.11
N ASN A 279 -3.01 9.00 -21.83
CA ASN A 279 -1.64 8.71 -22.22
C ASN A 279 -0.73 8.47 -21.00
N ASN A 280 -1.09 9.05 -19.85
CA ASN A 280 -0.32 8.97 -18.60
C ASN A 280 -1.22 8.96 -17.34
N GLU A 281 -0.61 8.90 -16.17
CA GLU A 281 -1.32 8.85 -14.87
C GLU A 281 -2.13 10.11 -14.56
N SER A 282 -1.68 11.29 -15.01
CA SER A 282 -2.41 12.54 -14.74
C SER A 282 -3.75 12.59 -15.48
N ASP A 283 -3.84 11.99 -16.67
CA ASP A 283 -5.08 11.90 -17.44
C ASP A 283 -6.11 11.01 -16.73
N LEU A 284 -5.66 9.98 -16.00
CA LEU A 284 -6.54 9.08 -15.25
C LEU A 284 -7.23 9.74 -14.08
N LYS A 285 -6.63 10.78 -13.49
CA LYS A 285 -7.29 11.58 -12.45
C LYS A 285 -8.60 12.17 -12.96
N SER A 286 -8.70 12.43 -14.28
CA SER A 286 -9.90 12.97 -14.91
C SER A 286 -11.07 11.98 -15.06
N LEU A 287 -10.84 10.71 -14.69
CA LEU A 287 -11.82 9.63 -14.79
C LEU A 287 -12.14 9.00 -13.43
N THR A 288 -11.63 9.60 -12.35
CA THR A 288 -11.90 9.14 -10.98
C THR A 288 -13.40 9.21 -10.69
N ASP A 289 -13.94 8.12 -10.14
CA ASP A 289 -15.34 7.96 -9.73
C ASP A 289 -16.39 7.99 -10.85
N CYS A 290 -15.96 8.01 -12.12
CA CYS A 290 -16.86 7.86 -13.26
C CYS A 290 -17.46 6.45 -13.32
N GLU A 291 -18.79 6.35 -13.24
CA GLU A 291 -19.51 5.11 -13.59
C GLU A 291 -20.05 5.11 -15.03
N LEU A 292 -20.40 6.28 -15.56
CA LEU A 292 -20.91 6.49 -16.92
C LEU A 292 -20.06 7.54 -17.62
N ILE A 293 -19.48 7.21 -18.77
CA ILE A 293 -18.81 8.17 -19.64
C ILE A 293 -19.79 8.57 -20.73
N ASN A 294 -20.24 9.83 -20.71
CA ASN A 294 -21.04 10.41 -21.79
C ASN A 294 -20.12 11.00 -22.86
N GLY A 295 -19.61 10.11 -23.71
CA GLY A 295 -18.63 10.40 -24.75
C GLY A 295 -17.75 9.19 -25.00
N SER A 296 -16.53 9.41 -25.48
CA SER A 296 -15.63 8.34 -25.93
C SER A 296 -14.37 8.25 -25.08
N LEU A 297 -13.79 7.06 -24.97
CA LEU A 297 -12.54 6.81 -24.22
C LEU A 297 -11.46 6.29 -25.16
N THR A 298 -10.30 6.94 -25.16
CA THR A 298 -9.11 6.54 -25.92
C THR A 298 -7.95 6.27 -24.96
N LEU A 299 -7.33 5.09 -25.03
CA LEU A 299 -6.14 4.70 -24.28
C LEU A 299 -4.95 4.57 -25.23
N GLU A 300 -3.88 5.32 -24.96
CA GLU A 300 -2.66 5.31 -25.77
C GLU A 300 -1.40 5.39 -24.87
N LEU A 301 -1.01 4.25 -24.32
CA LEU A 301 -0.07 4.12 -23.20
C LEU A 301 1.35 3.75 -23.65
N PHE A 302 2.02 4.67 -24.34
CA PHE A 302 3.35 4.42 -24.91
C PHE A 302 4.48 4.26 -23.90
N ASP A 303 4.39 4.91 -22.72
CA ASP A 303 5.53 5.01 -21.80
C ASP A 303 5.78 3.71 -21.02
N LYS A 304 6.70 2.90 -21.52
CA LYS A 304 7.05 1.58 -20.94
C LYS A 304 7.61 1.63 -19.50
N LYS A 305 7.98 2.80 -18.96
CA LYS A 305 8.64 2.93 -17.64
C LYS A 305 7.66 3.12 -16.47
N THR A 306 6.44 3.57 -16.73
CA THR A 306 5.47 3.90 -15.67
C THR A 306 4.59 2.70 -15.31
N LYS A 307 4.41 2.45 -14.00
CA LYS A 307 3.52 1.38 -13.49
C LYS A 307 2.07 1.86 -13.50
N LEU A 308 1.48 1.95 -14.68
CA LEU A 308 0.14 2.54 -14.85
C LEU A 308 -1.01 1.53 -14.60
N ILE A 309 -0.77 0.22 -14.71
CA ILE A 309 -1.84 -0.80 -14.67
C ILE A 309 -2.62 -0.78 -13.34
N SER A 310 -1.94 -0.70 -12.19
CA SER A 310 -2.61 -0.59 -10.89
C SER A 310 -3.42 0.70 -10.74
N HIS A 311 -3.02 1.77 -11.43
CA HIS A 311 -3.77 3.02 -11.51
C HIS A 311 -4.98 2.88 -12.44
N LEU A 312 -4.86 2.20 -13.58
CA LEU A 312 -6.00 1.93 -14.48
C LEU A 312 -7.12 1.19 -13.75
N GLU A 313 -6.80 0.14 -12.99
CA GLU A 313 -7.80 -0.60 -12.21
C GLU A 313 -8.47 0.27 -11.15
N LYS A 314 -7.71 1.17 -10.52
CA LYS A 314 -8.23 2.11 -9.52
C LYS A 314 -9.18 3.14 -10.12
N PHE A 315 -8.81 3.76 -11.24
CA PHE A 315 -9.54 4.89 -11.82
C PHE A 315 -10.65 4.44 -12.79
N LEU A 316 -10.41 3.41 -13.59
CA LEU A 316 -11.34 2.95 -14.63
C LEU A 316 -12.19 1.75 -14.19
N GLY A 317 -11.85 1.10 -13.07
CA GLY A 317 -12.51 -0.12 -12.62
C GLY A 317 -13.97 0.03 -12.18
N ASN A 318 -14.47 1.26 -12.04
CA ASN A 318 -15.87 1.56 -11.73
C ASN A 318 -16.74 1.86 -12.95
N ILE A 319 -16.15 2.09 -14.13
CA ILE A 319 -16.88 2.43 -15.35
C ILE A 319 -17.78 1.26 -15.76
N ARG A 320 -19.06 1.54 -15.97
CA ARG A 320 -20.10 0.58 -16.38
C ARG A 320 -20.55 0.78 -17.81
N GLU A 321 -20.53 2.02 -18.28
CA GLU A 321 -21.02 2.38 -19.61
C GLU A 321 -20.21 3.51 -20.23
N ILE A 322 -19.97 3.39 -21.55
CA ILE A 322 -19.36 4.41 -22.40
C ILE A 322 -20.33 4.66 -23.55
N THR A 323 -20.92 5.86 -23.66
CA THR A 323 -21.96 6.13 -24.67
C THR A 323 -21.40 6.21 -26.10
N GLY A 324 -20.15 6.68 -26.26
CA GLY A 324 -19.44 6.80 -27.54
C GLY A 324 -18.67 5.52 -27.92
N TYR A 325 -17.41 5.68 -28.32
CA TYR A 325 -16.51 4.57 -28.66
C TYR A 325 -15.45 4.31 -27.58
N LEU A 326 -14.91 3.10 -27.58
CA LEU A 326 -13.71 2.71 -26.83
C LEU A 326 -12.56 2.44 -27.81
N LYS A 327 -11.47 3.19 -27.70
CA LYS A 327 -10.28 3.08 -28.53
C LYS A 327 -9.07 2.73 -27.69
N ILE A 328 -8.32 1.71 -28.07
CA ILE A 328 -7.10 1.29 -27.37
C ILE A 328 -6.05 1.06 -28.43
N LEU A 329 -5.03 1.92 -28.47
CA LEU A 329 -3.97 1.81 -29.45
C LEU A 329 -2.60 1.93 -28.83
N ARG A 330 -1.61 1.26 -29.44
CA ARG A 330 -0.18 1.46 -29.13
C ARG A 330 0.15 1.42 -27.63
N SER A 331 -0.53 0.51 -26.91
CA SER A 331 -0.46 0.40 -25.46
C SER A 331 0.25 -0.90 -25.05
N PRO A 332 1.59 -1.01 -25.21
CA PRO A 332 2.35 -2.24 -24.93
C PRO A 332 2.34 -2.67 -23.45
N GLN A 333 1.83 -1.82 -22.57
CA GLN A 333 1.74 -2.10 -21.13
C GLN A 333 0.55 -2.99 -20.78
N VAL A 334 -0.49 -2.98 -21.62
CA VAL A 334 -1.77 -3.63 -21.36
C VAL A 334 -1.71 -5.09 -21.84
N LEU A 335 -1.78 -6.05 -20.90
CA LEU A 335 -1.94 -7.46 -21.24
C LEU A 335 -3.40 -7.88 -21.37
N SER A 336 -4.30 -7.21 -20.64
CA SER A 336 -5.73 -7.53 -20.62
C SER A 336 -6.55 -6.26 -20.41
N LEU A 337 -7.78 -6.23 -20.93
CA LEU A 337 -8.76 -5.17 -20.69
C LEU A 337 -9.59 -5.40 -19.42
N ASN A 338 -9.24 -6.40 -18.60
CA ASN A 338 -9.95 -6.75 -17.38
C ASN A 338 -9.94 -5.65 -16.31
N PHE A 339 -9.06 -4.64 -16.42
CA PHE A 339 -9.12 -3.45 -15.56
C PHE A 339 -10.45 -2.69 -15.68
N LEU A 340 -11.18 -2.83 -16.79
CA LEU A 340 -12.56 -2.36 -16.98
C LEU A 340 -13.59 -3.39 -16.46
N LYS A 341 -13.37 -3.97 -15.28
CA LYS A 341 -14.13 -5.12 -14.73
C LYS A 341 -15.65 -4.92 -14.62
N LYS A 342 -16.13 -3.68 -14.50
CA LYS A 342 -17.57 -3.36 -14.38
C LYS A 342 -18.21 -2.89 -15.69
N LEU A 343 -17.44 -2.78 -16.78
CA LEU A 343 -17.97 -2.31 -18.06
C LEU A 343 -18.96 -3.33 -18.61
N HIS A 344 -20.14 -2.86 -19.00
CA HIS A 344 -21.23 -3.68 -19.54
C HIS A 344 -21.78 -3.16 -20.86
N VAL A 345 -21.60 -1.87 -21.19
CA VAL A 345 -22.19 -1.24 -22.37
C VAL A 345 -21.20 -0.30 -23.08
N ILE A 346 -21.11 -0.43 -24.40
CA ILE A 346 -20.50 0.55 -25.32
C ILE A 346 -21.61 1.00 -26.29
N GLY A 347 -22.00 2.27 -26.21
CA GLY A 347 -23.19 2.81 -26.87
C GLY A 347 -23.02 3.03 -28.38
N GLY A 348 -21.84 3.45 -28.84
CA GLY A 348 -21.60 3.74 -30.26
C GLY A 348 -22.38 4.94 -30.79
N GLU A 349 -22.72 5.91 -29.94
CA GLU A 349 -23.30 7.20 -30.39
C GLU A 349 -22.30 8.00 -31.24
N GLN A 350 -21.02 7.88 -30.89
CA GLN A 350 -19.89 8.31 -31.70
C GLN A 350 -19.15 7.08 -32.21
N LEU A 351 -18.74 7.10 -33.49
CA LEU A 351 -18.04 6.00 -34.13
C LEU A 351 -16.76 6.49 -34.80
N ILE A 352 -15.68 5.72 -34.66
CA ILE A 352 -14.44 5.92 -35.41
C ILE A 352 -14.69 5.59 -36.87
N ASP A 353 -14.27 6.49 -37.76
CA ASP A 353 -14.50 6.42 -39.21
C ASP A 353 -15.98 6.17 -39.57
N LYS A 354 -16.89 6.64 -38.71
CA LYS A 354 -18.35 6.42 -38.80
C LYS A 354 -18.75 4.93 -38.82
N LYS A 355 -17.85 4.03 -38.44
CA LYS A 355 -18.04 2.57 -38.56
C LYS A 355 -17.80 1.82 -37.25
N TYR A 356 -16.79 2.18 -36.46
CA TYR A 356 -16.32 1.35 -35.35
C TYR A 356 -16.61 1.96 -33.97
N ALA A 357 -17.19 1.17 -33.07
CA ALA A 357 -17.43 1.55 -31.68
C ALA A 357 -16.37 0.99 -30.72
N LEU A 358 -15.70 -0.10 -31.10
CA LEU A 358 -14.57 -0.66 -30.36
C LEU A 358 -13.38 -0.82 -31.31
N TYR A 359 -12.28 -0.15 -31.01
CA TYR A 359 -11.12 -0.06 -31.89
C TYR A 359 -9.86 -0.38 -31.10
N VAL A 360 -9.25 -1.54 -31.35
CA VAL A 360 -8.12 -2.07 -30.58
C VAL A 360 -6.98 -2.44 -31.54
N VAL A 361 -5.95 -1.59 -31.61
CA VAL A 361 -4.90 -1.70 -32.64
C VAL A 361 -3.49 -1.55 -32.08
N ASP A 362 -2.56 -2.37 -32.55
CA ASP A 362 -1.13 -2.25 -32.21
C ASP A 362 -0.84 -2.37 -30.70
N ASN A 363 -1.56 -3.26 -30.03
CA ASN A 363 -1.32 -3.59 -28.62
C ASN A 363 -0.58 -4.93 -28.56
N TYR A 364 0.73 -4.88 -28.80
CA TYR A 364 1.58 -6.04 -29.03
C TYR A 364 1.53 -7.13 -27.92
N HIS A 365 1.37 -6.72 -26.65
CA HIS A 365 1.30 -7.63 -25.50
C HIS A 365 -0.12 -7.97 -25.04
N LEU A 366 -1.16 -7.44 -25.69
CA LEU A 366 -2.53 -7.73 -25.33
C LEU A 366 -2.84 -9.21 -25.61
N GLU A 367 -3.18 -9.95 -24.57
CA GLU A 367 -3.44 -11.39 -24.60
C GLU A 367 -4.92 -11.71 -24.35
N ASP A 368 -5.64 -10.81 -23.68
CA ASP A 368 -7.05 -10.98 -23.37
C ASP A 368 -7.86 -9.67 -23.41
N LEU A 369 -9.18 -9.81 -23.47
CA LEU A 369 -10.10 -8.67 -23.37
C LEU A 369 -10.63 -8.57 -21.94
N TRP A 370 -11.87 -8.96 -21.72
CA TRP A 370 -12.55 -8.90 -20.43
C TRP A 370 -13.35 -10.19 -20.21
N GLN A 371 -13.58 -10.56 -18.95
CA GLN A 371 -14.30 -11.78 -18.61
C GLN A 371 -15.83 -11.62 -18.67
N GLN A 372 -16.32 -10.42 -18.39
CA GLN A 372 -17.74 -10.10 -18.44
C GLN A 372 -18.25 -9.92 -19.88
N LYS A 373 -19.57 -9.96 -20.06
CA LYS A 373 -20.20 -9.64 -21.36
C LYS A 373 -20.41 -8.13 -21.46
N VAL A 374 -19.95 -7.53 -22.57
CA VAL A 374 -20.05 -6.10 -22.85
C VAL A 374 -20.88 -5.89 -24.12
N ALA A 375 -22.10 -5.38 -23.98
CA ALA A 375 -22.97 -5.12 -25.12
C ALA A 375 -22.46 -3.91 -25.92
N ILE A 376 -22.29 -4.08 -27.23
CA ILE A 376 -21.96 -3.00 -28.16
C ILE A 376 -23.23 -2.66 -28.92
N LEU A 377 -23.83 -1.51 -28.63
CA LEU A 377 -25.19 -1.17 -29.09
C LEU A 377 -25.23 -0.76 -30.56
N LYS A 378 -24.26 0.04 -31.02
CA LYS A 378 -24.14 0.53 -32.40
C LYS A 378 -22.72 0.40 -32.90
N GLY A 379 -22.56 0.19 -34.21
CA GLY A 379 -21.25 0.13 -34.87
C GLY A 379 -20.52 -1.21 -34.74
N ARG A 380 -19.34 -1.28 -35.38
CA ARG A 380 -18.53 -2.50 -35.55
C ARG A 380 -17.32 -2.52 -34.61
N VAL A 381 -16.61 -3.63 -34.62
CA VAL A 381 -15.30 -3.78 -33.96
C VAL A 381 -14.18 -3.65 -34.98
N PHE A 382 -12.99 -3.22 -34.54
CA PHE A 382 -11.78 -3.22 -35.34
C PHE A 382 -10.59 -3.70 -34.52
N PHE A 383 -9.96 -4.80 -34.94
CA PHE A 383 -8.85 -5.44 -34.24
C PHE A 383 -7.74 -5.80 -35.22
N HIS A 384 -6.59 -5.14 -35.13
CA HIS A 384 -5.42 -5.42 -35.95
C HIS A 384 -4.12 -5.18 -35.18
N LEU A 385 -3.04 -5.87 -35.55
CA LEU A 385 -1.72 -5.74 -34.93
C LEU A 385 -1.70 -6.07 -33.43
N ASN A 386 -2.57 -6.97 -32.97
CA ASN A 386 -2.55 -7.48 -31.60
C ASN A 386 -1.93 -8.88 -31.60
N SER A 387 -0.61 -8.94 -31.77
CA SER A 387 0.11 -10.19 -32.07
C SER A 387 -0.07 -11.31 -31.06
N ARG A 388 -0.48 -11.01 -29.82
CA ARG A 388 -0.73 -12.02 -28.77
C ARG A 388 -2.22 -12.20 -28.42
N LEU A 389 -3.13 -11.49 -29.08
CA LEU A 389 -4.57 -11.62 -28.84
C LEU A 389 -5.16 -12.62 -29.82
N CYS A 390 -5.57 -13.80 -29.33
CA CYS A 390 -6.16 -14.81 -30.18
C CYS A 390 -7.41 -14.33 -30.93
N TYR A 391 -7.46 -14.59 -32.23
CA TYR A 391 -8.58 -14.22 -33.09
C TYR A 391 -9.93 -14.78 -32.61
N GLU A 392 -9.93 -16.00 -32.06
CA GLU A 392 -11.11 -16.65 -31.52
C GLU A 392 -11.72 -15.87 -30.34
N LYS A 393 -10.89 -15.18 -29.54
CA LYS A 393 -11.39 -14.32 -28.45
C LYS A 393 -12.13 -13.10 -28.99
N ILE A 394 -11.72 -12.56 -30.14
CA ILE A 394 -12.41 -11.46 -30.81
C ILE A 394 -13.77 -11.94 -31.35
N LEU A 395 -13.83 -13.15 -31.92
CA LEU A 395 -15.09 -13.73 -32.39
C LEU A 395 -16.12 -13.96 -31.28
N ARG A 396 -15.70 -14.11 -30.01
CA ARG A 396 -16.62 -14.16 -28.85
C ARG A 396 -17.38 -12.85 -28.62
N LEU A 397 -16.99 -11.75 -29.27
CA LEU A 397 -17.73 -10.49 -29.26
C LEU A 397 -18.91 -10.50 -30.24
N GLN A 398 -18.97 -11.42 -31.21
CA GLN A 398 -20.07 -11.51 -32.18
C GLN A 398 -21.48 -11.47 -31.56
N PRO A 399 -21.83 -12.28 -30.54
CA PRO A 399 -23.14 -12.22 -29.90
C PRO A 399 -23.36 -10.95 -29.04
N GLN A 400 -22.31 -10.17 -28.81
CA GLN A 400 -22.34 -8.95 -28.01
C GLN A 400 -22.61 -7.70 -28.86
N LEU A 401 -22.40 -7.78 -30.18
CA LEU A 401 -22.88 -6.79 -31.16
C LEU A 401 -24.42 -6.85 -31.21
N LYS A 402 -25.08 -5.74 -30.84
CA LYS A 402 -26.54 -5.65 -30.81
C LYS A 402 -27.14 -4.95 -32.03
N ASP A 403 -26.31 -4.26 -32.78
CA ASP A 403 -26.71 -3.62 -34.02
C ASP A 403 -26.96 -4.66 -35.11
N THR A 404 -28.24 -4.93 -35.40
CA THR A 404 -28.63 -5.92 -36.42
C THR A 404 -28.28 -5.48 -37.85
N SER A 405 -27.97 -4.19 -38.07
CA SER A 405 -27.49 -3.70 -39.37
C SER A 405 -26.03 -4.06 -39.62
N VAL A 406 -25.29 -4.33 -38.54
CA VAL A 406 -23.91 -4.80 -38.58
C VAL A 406 -23.94 -6.32 -38.69
N GLY A 407 -23.60 -6.84 -39.88
CA GLY A 407 -23.42 -8.27 -40.09
C GLY A 407 -22.29 -8.87 -39.24
N ASN A 408 -21.91 -10.11 -39.54
CA ASN A 408 -20.82 -10.77 -38.83
C ASN A 408 -19.48 -10.00 -38.93
N ILE A 409 -18.61 -10.21 -37.95
CA ILE A 409 -17.23 -9.71 -37.95
C ILE A 409 -16.54 -10.25 -39.21
N THR A 410 -16.06 -9.34 -40.07
CA THR A 410 -15.38 -9.69 -41.32
C THR A 410 -13.87 -9.69 -41.14
N ILE A 411 -13.15 -10.26 -42.11
CA ILE A 411 -11.68 -10.29 -42.13
C ILE A 411 -11.08 -8.87 -42.10
N SER A 412 -11.77 -7.89 -42.70
CA SER A 412 -11.36 -6.48 -42.66
C SER A 412 -11.48 -5.88 -41.26
N ASP A 413 -12.42 -6.36 -40.45
CA ASP A 413 -12.65 -5.88 -39.09
C ASP A 413 -11.66 -6.53 -38.12
N ALA A 414 -11.40 -7.83 -38.29
CA ALA A 414 -10.37 -8.55 -37.56
C ALA A 414 -9.82 -9.71 -38.40
N SER A 415 -8.50 -9.85 -38.45
CA SER A 415 -7.83 -10.94 -39.19
C SER A 415 -7.01 -11.84 -38.27
N ARG A 416 -6.98 -13.15 -38.56
CA ARG A 416 -6.12 -14.13 -37.88
C ARG A 416 -4.63 -13.91 -38.16
N HIS A 417 -4.31 -13.24 -39.28
CA HIS A 417 -2.92 -12.92 -39.63
C HIS A 417 -2.37 -11.71 -38.89
N SER A 418 -3.22 -10.93 -38.22
CA SER A 418 -2.81 -9.73 -37.48
C SER A 418 -3.12 -9.83 -35.98
N ASN A 419 -3.84 -10.88 -35.55
CA ASN A 419 -4.26 -11.09 -34.17
C ASN A 419 -3.95 -12.53 -33.76
N GLY A 420 -3.02 -12.67 -32.80
CA GLY A 420 -2.60 -13.97 -32.30
C GLY A 420 -1.49 -14.64 -33.12
N GLU A 421 -0.78 -13.91 -33.98
CA GLU A 421 0.31 -14.46 -34.81
C GLU A 421 1.55 -14.91 -34.00
N ARG A 422 1.72 -14.39 -32.77
CA ARG A 422 2.87 -14.64 -31.88
C ARG A 422 2.50 -15.46 -30.65
N VAL A 423 1.31 -16.05 -30.63
CA VAL A 423 0.84 -16.93 -29.55
C VAL A 423 0.06 -18.09 -30.16
N ILE A 424 -0.02 -19.20 -29.44
CA ILE A 424 -0.80 -20.35 -29.88
C ILE A 424 -2.25 -20.17 -29.45
N CYS A 425 -3.17 -20.40 -30.38
CA CYS A 425 -4.60 -20.14 -30.19
C CYS A 425 -5.45 -21.37 -30.50
N GLY A 426 -6.64 -21.42 -29.88
CA GLY A 426 -7.65 -22.45 -30.16
C GLY A 426 -7.30 -23.82 -29.58
N ASN A 427 -7.58 -24.88 -30.34
CA ASN A 427 -7.53 -26.27 -29.88
C ASN A 427 -6.11 -26.83 -29.66
N ASN A 428 -5.08 -26.09 -30.08
CA ASN A 428 -3.67 -26.48 -29.92
C ASN A 428 -3.09 -26.00 -28.57
N VAL A 429 -3.88 -25.25 -27.78
CA VAL A 429 -3.52 -24.92 -26.40
C VAL A 429 -3.98 -26.07 -25.52
N HIS A 430 -3.02 -26.83 -24.99
CA HIS A 430 -3.33 -27.92 -24.08
C HIS A 430 -3.68 -27.35 -22.69
N GLU A 431 -4.69 -27.92 -22.03
CA GLU A 431 -5.00 -27.54 -20.66
C GLU A 431 -4.04 -28.26 -19.70
N LEU A 432 -3.30 -27.50 -18.91
CA LEU A 432 -2.37 -28.04 -17.91
C LEU A 432 -3.11 -28.11 -16.56
N ASN A 433 -3.15 -29.28 -15.94
CA ASN A 433 -3.69 -29.43 -14.60
C ASN A 433 -2.54 -29.45 -13.58
N ALA A 434 -2.41 -28.39 -12.80
CA ALA A 434 -1.43 -28.26 -11.73
C ALA A 434 -2.12 -28.47 -10.38
N THR A 435 -1.62 -29.37 -9.54
CA THR A 435 -2.23 -29.70 -8.24
C THR A 435 -1.21 -29.66 -7.11
N VAL A 436 -1.64 -29.30 -5.90
CA VAL A 436 -0.79 -29.38 -4.71
C VAL A 436 -0.80 -30.80 -4.15
N GLU A 437 0.37 -31.43 -4.12
CA GLU A 437 0.52 -32.80 -3.60
C GLU A 437 0.97 -32.81 -2.14
N ASP A 438 1.85 -31.88 -1.75
CA ASP A 438 2.36 -31.77 -0.39
C ASP A 438 2.82 -30.34 -0.05
N TYR A 439 2.81 -29.96 1.22
CA TYR A 439 3.22 -28.62 1.67
C TYR A 439 3.63 -28.58 3.15
N ASN A 440 4.38 -27.56 3.54
CA ASN A 440 4.68 -27.24 4.93
C ASN A 440 4.46 -25.74 5.20
N SER A 441 5.14 -25.16 6.20
CA SER A 441 5.02 -23.73 6.53
C SER A 441 5.73 -22.78 5.56
N ASN A 442 6.68 -23.26 4.76
CA ASN A 442 7.51 -22.42 3.89
C ASN A 442 7.73 -22.97 2.48
N SER A 443 7.12 -24.09 2.14
CA SER A 443 7.31 -24.76 0.86
C SER A 443 6.05 -25.52 0.43
N VAL A 444 5.84 -25.63 -0.87
CA VAL A 444 4.77 -26.42 -1.49
C VAL A 444 5.32 -27.22 -2.66
N ARG A 445 4.84 -28.46 -2.82
CA ARG A 445 5.14 -29.32 -3.95
C ARG A 445 3.95 -29.32 -4.87
N ILE A 446 4.17 -28.82 -6.08
CA ILE A 446 3.18 -28.76 -7.14
C ILE A 446 3.48 -29.90 -8.12
N LYS A 447 2.43 -30.61 -8.51
CA LYS A 447 2.46 -31.66 -9.52
C LYS A 447 1.62 -31.24 -10.72
N VAL A 448 2.21 -31.27 -11.91
CA VAL A 448 1.50 -31.07 -13.18
C VAL A 448 1.17 -32.42 -13.84
N ASN A 449 0.17 -32.46 -14.70
CA ASN A 449 -0.03 -33.60 -15.60
C ASN A 449 1.10 -33.65 -16.66
N PRO A 450 1.51 -34.85 -17.09
CA PRO A 450 2.54 -35.00 -18.11
C PRO A 450 2.05 -34.46 -19.46
N MET A 451 2.95 -33.85 -20.22
CA MET A 451 2.67 -33.46 -21.60
C MET A 451 2.54 -34.68 -22.52
N PRO A 452 1.73 -34.60 -23.60
CA PRO A 452 1.67 -35.65 -24.62
C PRO A 452 3.06 -35.99 -25.18
N ALA A 453 3.26 -37.26 -25.55
CA ALA A 453 4.55 -37.73 -26.06
C ALA A 453 5.01 -36.98 -27.32
N GLU A 454 4.06 -36.48 -28.13
CA GLU A 454 4.30 -35.73 -29.36
C GLU A 454 4.95 -34.36 -29.09
N ASP A 455 4.62 -33.73 -27.96
CA ASP A 455 5.08 -32.37 -27.61
C ASP A 455 6.29 -32.38 -26.67
N LYS A 456 6.69 -33.56 -26.20
CA LYS A 456 7.77 -33.74 -25.23
C LYS A 456 9.09 -33.21 -25.76
N ASP A 457 9.37 -33.36 -27.05
CA ASP A 457 10.65 -32.94 -27.64
C ASP A 457 10.80 -31.42 -27.70
N VAL A 458 9.68 -30.71 -27.75
CA VAL A 458 9.63 -29.25 -27.74
C VAL A 458 9.63 -28.68 -26.32
N LEU A 459 9.25 -29.47 -25.30
CA LEU A 459 9.21 -29.04 -23.90
C LEU A 459 10.62 -28.82 -23.31
N ILE A 460 10.88 -27.62 -22.81
CA ILE A 460 12.10 -27.27 -22.05
C ILE A 460 11.86 -27.47 -20.55
N GLY A 461 10.68 -27.09 -20.07
CA GLY A 461 10.29 -27.23 -18.67
C GLY A 461 9.04 -26.44 -18.33
N TYR A 462 8.92 -26.01 -17.07
CA TYR A 462 7.73 -25.35 -16.54
C TYR A 462 8.09 -24.07 -15.80
N ILE A 463 7.21 -23.07 -15.89
CA ILE A 463 7.29 -21.81 -15.17
C ILE A 463 6.12 -21.76 -14.19
N TYR A 464 6.43 -21.60 -12.91
CA TYR A 464 5.48 -21.52 -11.82
C TYR A 464 5.30 -20.07 -11.40
N TYR A 465 4.10 -19.55 -11.55
CA TYR A 465 3.74 -18.21 -11.11
C TYR A 465 2.99 -18.30 -9.79
N TYR A 466 3.37 -17.49 -8.79
CA TYR A 466 2.65 -17.44 -7.52
C TYR A 466 2.66 -16.05 -6.88
N LYS A 467 1.59 -15.71 -6.13
CA LYS A 467 1.53 -14.48 -5.33
C LYS A 467 0.64 -14.64 -4.10
N ILE A 468 0.82 -13.75 -3.12
CA ILE A 468 -0.04 -13.71 -1.92
C ILE A 468 -1.43 -13.21 -2.33
N ALA A 469 -2.46 -13.99 -2.01
CA ALA A 469 -3.84 -13.71 -2.39
C ALA A 469 -4.77 -13.98 -1.18
N PRO A 470 -5.13 -12.96 -0.39
CA PRO A 470 -6.05 -13.13 0.73
C PRO A 470 -7.46 -13.54 0.30
N VAL A 471 -7.85 -13.18 -0.92
CA VAL A 471 -9.15 -13.45 -1.55
C VAL A 471 -8.96 -14.33 -2.79
N ARG A 472 -9.97 -15.16 -3.10
CA ARG A 472 -9.94 -16.13 -4.21
C ARG A 472 -10.62 -15.61 -5.48
N ASN A 473 -10.22 -14.43 -5.95
CA ASN A 473 -10.80 -13.77 -7.13
C ASN A 473 -9.70 -13.23 -8.08
N VAL A 474 -8.52 -13.82 -8.03
CA VAL A 474 -7.34 -13.38 -8.77
C VAL A 474 -7.32 -13.99 -10.17
N THR A 475 -7.00 -13.19 -11.18
CA THR A 475 -6.74 -13.65 -12.55
C THR A 475 -5.24 -13.71 -12.84
N MET A 476 -4.84 -14.49 -13.85
CA MET A 476 -3.44 -14.59 -14.28
C MET A 476 -2.86 -13.30 -14.86
N TYR A 477 -3.67 -12.24 -15.03
CA TYR A 477 -3.25 -10.93 -15.53
C TYR A 477 -3.13 -9.88 -14.43
N ASP A 478 -3.64 -10.16 -13.23
CA ASP A 478 -3.73 -9.18 -12.13
C ASP A 478 -2.33 -8.78 -11.65
N GLY A 479 -2.01 -7.49 -11.75
CA GLY A 479 -0.73 -6.92 -11.36
C GLY A 479 0.42 -7.19 -12.34
N ARG A 480 0.11 -7.70 -13.54
CA ARG A 480 1.11 -7.93 -14.61
C ARG A 480 1.23 -6.70 -15.51
N HIS A 481 2.45 -6.44 -15.98
CA HIS A 481 2.77 -5.40 -16.95
C HIS A 481 3.52 -5.97 -18.14
N GLY A 482 3.10 -5.60 -19.35
CA GLY A 482 3.59 -6.22 -20.59
C GLY A 482 5.09 -6.03 -20.83
N CYS A 483 5.72 -5.08 -20.13
CA CYS A 483 7.16 -4.79 -20.26
C CYS A 483 8.03 -5.43 -19.16
N GLY A 484 7.49 -6.36 -18.35
CA GLY A 484 8.28 -7.20 -17.44
C GLY A 484 8.25 -6.81 -15.95
N TYR A 485 7.38 -5.89 -15.53
CA TYR A 485 7.08 -5.68 -14.11
C TYR A 485 5.90 -6.57 -13.71
N ASP A 486 6.13 -7.50 -12.79
CA ASP A 486 5.14 -8.50 -12.40
C ASP A 486 4.97 -8.55 -10.88
N ASP A 487 3.73 -8.45 -10.39
CA ASP A 487 3.38 -8.71 -8.99
C ASP A 487 3.40 -10.21 -8.67
N TRP A 488 3.46 -11.07 -9.70
CA TRP A 488 3.66 -12.50 -9.55
C TRP A 488 5.14 -12.84 -9.43
N HIS A 489 5.46 -13.66 -8.44
CA HIS A 489 6.75 -14.31 -8.38
C HIS A 489 6.82 -15.41 -9.44
N MET A 490 7.95 -15.50 -10.11
CA MET A 490 8.23 -16.51 -11.13
C MET A 490 9.32 -17.44 -10.61
N ASP A 491 9.05 -18.74 -10.65
CA ASP A 491 10.04 -19.78 -10.41
C ASP A 491 10.13 -20.72 -11.61
N PHE A 492 11.35 -21.03 -12.02
CA PHE A 492 11.62 -21.77 -13.23
C PHE A 492 12.17 -23.16 -12.90
N SER A 493 11.50 -24.19 -13.40
CA SER A 493 11.95 -25.57 -13.32
C SER A 493 12.55 -25.99 -14.65
N ALA A 494 13.89 -26.00 -14.70
CA ALA A 494 14.66 -26.50 -15.83
C ALA A 494 14.58 -28.03 -15.86
N GLY A 495 13.74 -28.58 -16.74
CA GLY A 495 13.57 -30.02 -16.88
C GLY A 495 12.12 -30.42 -17.11
N LYS A 496 11.94 -31.63 -17.64
CA LYS A 496 10.64 -32.19 -17.99
C LYS A 496 9.93 -32.84 -16.79
N ASN A 497 10.36 -32.55 -15.56
CA ASN A 497 9.80 -33.19 -14.37
C ASN A 497 8.40 -32.67 -14.08
N VAL A 498 7.47 -33.57 -13.76
CA VAL A 498 6.10 -33.19 -13.40
C VAL A 498 5.98 -32.61 -11.99
N ARG A 499 7.01 -32.72 -11.15
CA ARG A 499 7.02 -32.18 -9.79
C ARG A 499 8.02 -31.04 -9.63
N HIS A 500 7.63 -30.03 -8.88
CA HIS A 500 8.49 -28.92 -8.48
C HIS A 500 8.16 -28.46 -7.06
N ILE A 501 9.17 -28.01 -6.31
CA ILE A 501 8.99 -27.46 -4.96
C ILE A 501 9.24 -25.96 -5.01
N LEU A 502 8.23 -25.18 -4.64
CA LEU A 502 8.40 -23.76 -4.34
C LEU A 502 8.87 -23.62 -2.89
N THR A 503 9.89 -22.79 -2.65
CA THR A 503 10.47 -22.52 -1.33
C THR A 503 10.23 -21.07 -0.89
N ASP A 504 10.72 -20.69 0.30
CA ASP A 504 10.72 -19.32 0.84
C ASP A 504 9.34 -18.66 0.95
N LEU A 505 8.30 -19.49 1.14
CA LEU A 505 6.93 -19.02 1.34
C LEU A 505 6.72 -18.53 2.77
N ARG A 506 5.78 -17.60 2.93
CA ARG A 506 5.37 -17.10 4.25
C ARG A 506 4.50 -18.15 4.94
N PRO A 507 4.74 -18.45 6.23
CA PRO A 507 3.86 -19.31 7.01
C PRO A 507 2.45 -18.75 7.15
N TYR A 508 1.47 -19.64 7.31
CA TYR A 508 0.06 -19.29 7.50
C TYR A 508 -0.45 -18.23 6.52
N THR A 509 -0.12 -18.38 5.24
CA THR A 509 -0.43 -17.41 4.19
C THR A 509 -1.08 -18.11 2.99
N GLN A 510 -2.15 -17.51 2.46
CA GLN A 510 -2.82 -18.00 1.24
C GLN A 510 -2.12 -17.45 -0.01
N TYR A 511 -1.84 -18.35 -0.95
CA TYR A 511 -1.22 -18.05 -2.23
C TYR A 511 -2.16 -18.43 -3.38
N ALA A 512 -2.17 -17.62 -4.43
CA ALA A 512 -2.66 -17.98 -5.75
C ALA A 512 -1.48 -18.44 -6.60
N TYR A 513 -1.67 -19.46 -7.45
CA TYR A 513 -0.63 -19.95 -8.37
C TYR A 513 -1.22 -20.46 -9.68
N PHE A 514 -0.40 -20.44 -10.74
CA PHE A 514 -0.67 -21.14 -12.00
C PHE A 514 0.66 -21.55 -12.65
N VAL A 515 0.60 -22.50 -13.58
CA VAL A 515 1.78 -23.05 -14.25
C VAL A 515 1.67 -22.87 -15.75
N LYS A 516 2.79 -22.53 -16.38
CA LYS A 516 2.93 -22.41 -17.84
C LYS A 516 4.05 -23.31 -18.33
N THR A 517 3.87 -23.99 -19.46
CA THR A 517 4.96 -24.68 -20.15
C THR A 517 5.97 -23.70 -20.76
N LEU A 518 7.24 -24.10 -20.80
CA LEU A 518 8.28 -23.45 -21.58
C LEU A 518 8.69 -24.39 -22.72
N THR A 519 8.54 -23.95 -23.96
CA THR A 519 8.77 -24.76 -25.17
C THR A 519 9.76 -24.09 -26.13
N ILE A 520 10.50 -24.90 -26.92
CA ILE A 520 11.41 -24.43 -27.98
C ILE A 520 10.57 -23.90 -29.13
N THR A 521 10.77 -22.64 -29.52
CA THR A 521 9.96 -22.01 -30.57
C THR A 521 10.51 -22.32 -31.96
N ASP A 522 9.97 -23.33 -32.63
CA ASP A 522 9.97 -23.39 -34.10
C ASP A 522 8.58 -23.04 -34.61
N TYR A 523 8.51 -22.19 -35.65
CA TYR A 523 7.30 -21.54 -36.17
C TYR A 523 6.15 -22.47 -36.61
N HIS A 524 6.33 -23.79 -36.57
CA HIS A 524 5.40 -24.73 -37.19
C HIS A 524 4.76 -25.78 -36.26
N ASN A 525 5.30 -26.06 -35.06
CA ASN A 525 4.67 -26.94 -34.07
C ASN A 525 4.80 -26.32 -32.67
N GLN A 526 3.91 -25.38 -32.38
CA GLN A 526 3.95 -24.58 -31.17
C GLN A 526 2.86 -25.09 -30.22
N VAL A 527 3.27 -25.75 -29.14
CA VAL A 527 2.37 -26.13 -28.03
C VAL A 527 2.67 -25.25 -26.83
N ASP A 528 1.62 -24.62 -26.28
CA ASP A 528 1.62 -23.86 -25.03
C ASP A 528 0.52 -24.50 -24.20
N ALA A 529 0.81 -24.73 -22.93
CA ALA A 529 -0.16 -25.18 -21.97
C ALA A 529 -0.13 -24.29 -20.73
N TYR A 530 -1.32 -23.93 -20.27
CA TYR A 530 -1.55 -23.11 -19.09
C TYR A 530 -2.44 -23.86 -18.13
N SER A 531 -2.16 -23.73 -16.84
CA SER A 531 -3.11 -24.15 -15.82
C SER A 531 -4.06 -23.02 -15.46
N GLU A 532 -5.25 -23.40 -14.98
CA GLU A 532 -6.10 -22.47 -14.26
C GLU A 532 -5.39 -21.95 -13.00
N VAL A 533 -5.85 -20.78 -12.52
CA VAL A 533 -5.37 -20.20 -11.25
C VAL A 533 -5.96 -20.99 -10.09
N GLN A 534 -5.09 -21.62 -9.31
CA GLN A 534 -5.44 -22.38 -8.12
C GLN A 534 -4.90 -21.71 -6.85
N TYR A 535 -5.32 -22.23 -5.69
CA TYR A 535 -4.99 -21.64 -4.40
C TYR A 535 -4.52 -22.70 -3.41
N PHE A 536 -3.53 -22.34 -2.59
CA PHE A 536 -3.12 -23.13 -1.44
C PHE A 536 -2.82 -22.25 -0.23
N SER A 537 -2.70 -22.86 0.95
CA SER A 537 -2.34 -22.15 2.18
C SER A 537 -1.23 -22.91 2.89
N THR A 538 -0.17 -22.19 3.24
CA THR A 538 0.96 -22.76 4.00
C THR A 538 0.55 -23.05 5.44
N LEU A 539 1.23 -24.01 6.07
CA LEU A 539 0.96 -24.36 7.47
C LEU A 539 1.43 -23.25 8.43
N PRO A 540 0.83 -23.14 9.63
CA PRO A 540 1.35 -22.27 10.67
C PRO A 540 2.70 -22.76 11.20
N THR A 541 3.45 -21.84 11.80
CA THR A 541 4.70 -22.15 12.52
C THR A 541 4.78 -21.33 13.80
N LYS A 542 5.85 -21.53 14.60
CA LYS A 542 6.04 -20.78 15.84
C LYS A 542 6.02 -19.25 15.55
N PRO A 543 5.31 -18.45 16.36
CA PRO A 543 5.24 -17.01 16.17
C PRO A 543 6.58 -16.35 16.48
N SER A 544 6.79 -15.14 15.96
CA SER A 544 7.86 -14.26 16.43
C SER A 544 7.61 -13.85 17.90
N PRO A 545 8.60 -13.28 18.62
CA PRO A 545 8.32 -12.73 19.94
C PRO A 545 7.31 -11.57 19.82
N PRO A 546 6.52 -11.29 20.88
CA PRO A 546 5.67 -10.09 20.94
C PRO A 546 6.47 -8.84 20.57
N ALA A 547 5.90 -7.97 19.73
CA ALA A 547 6.67 -6.91 19.08
C ALA A 547 7.23 -5.88 20.08
N LYS A 548 6.46 -5.56 21.12
CA LYS A 548 6.85 -4.68 22.22
C LYS A 548 6.10 -5.06 23.50
N ILE A 549 6.73 -4.80 24.63
CA ILE A 549 6.13 -4.98 25.97
C ILE A 549 6.44 -3.73 26.81
N PHE A 550 5.43 -3.26 27.53
CA PHE A 550 5.43 -2.08 28.37
C PHE A 550 4.92 -2.44 29.75
N HIS A 551 5.31 -1.68 30.76
CA HIS A 551 4.79 -1.84 32.12
C HIS A 551 4.42 -0.49 32.71
N ARG A 552 3.47 -0.52 33.65
CA ARG A 552 3.08 0.61 34.49
C ARG A 552 2.94 0.10 35.93
N PRO A 553 3.79 0.53 36.87
CA PRO A 553 3.56 0.25 38.28
C PRO A 553 2.28 0.98 38.74
N LEU A 554 1.41 0.26 39.46
CA LEU A 554 0.14 0.80 39.96
C LEU A 554 0.25 1.18 41.44
N ASN A 555 0.91 0.35 42.24
CA ASN A 555 1.19 0.53 43.66
C ASN A 555 2.43 -0.30 44.05
N ALA A 556 2.71 -0.40 45.35
CA ALA A 556 3.86 -1.15 45.85
C ALA A 556 3.80 -2.68 45.58
N GLN A 557 2.65 -3.23 45.23
CA GLN A 557 2.44 -4.69 45.06
C GLN A 557 1.88 -5.09 43.69
N GLU A 558 1.63 -4.13 42.80
CA GLU A 558 0.94 -4.37 41.53
C GLU A 558 1.62 -3.65 40.37
N ILE A 559 1.85 -4.40 39.29
CA ILE A 559 2.37 -3.90 38.02
C ILE A 559 1.41 -4.30 36.91
N GLU A 560 0.98 -3.33 36.10
CA GLU A 560 0.19 -3.58 34.90
C GLU A 560 1.10 -3.67 33.69
N VAL A 561 1.02 -4.76 32.95
CA VAL A 561 1.84 -5.03 31.76
C VAL A 561 0.97 -4.96 30.52
N TYR A 562 1.47 -4.34 29.46
CA TYR A 562 0.82 -4.22 28.16
C TYR A 562 1.78 -4.68 27.06
N TRP A 563 1.27 -5.28 26.00
CA TRP A 563 2.11 -5.72 24.88
C TRP A 563 1.42 -5.59 23.53
N TRP A 564 2.24 -5.56 22.49
CA TRP A 564 1.77 -5.66 21.11
C TRP A 564 1.89 -7.11 20.60
N PRO A 565 0.99 -7.54 19.70
CA PRO A 565 1.10 -8.83 19.05
C PRO A 565 2.47 -9.06 18.38
N PRO A 566 2.86 -10.32 18.13
CA PRO A 566 4.02 -10.63 17.30
C PRO A 566 3.95 -9.96 15.92
N ARG A 567 5.09 -9.48 15.42
CA ARG A 567 5.17 -8.92 14.05
C ARG A 567 4.91 -9.98 12.98
N TYR A 568 5.31 -11.22 13.25
CA TYR A 568 4.99 -12.38 12.43
C TYR A 568 4.24 -13.40 13.30
N PRO A 569 2.91 -13.32 13.35
CA PRO A 569 2.09 -14.24 14.13
C PRO A 569 2.21 -15.69 13.66
N ASN A 570 2.48 -15.91 12.37
CA ASN A 570 2.66 -17.23 11.76
C ASN A 570 1.50 -18.22 12.03
N GLY A 571 0.31 -17.69 12.32
CA GLY A 571 -0.85 -18.44 12.77
C GLY A 571 -1.78 -17.58 13.64
N ALA A 572 -2.95 -18.14 13.98
CA ALA A 572 -3.86 -17.51 14.92
C ALA A 572 -3.30 -17.64 16.35
N ILE A 573 -3.14 -16.51 17.06
CA ILE A 573 -2.62 -16.51 18.43
C ILE A 573 -3.69 -17.04 19.40
N LYS A 574 -3.41 -18.17 20.04
CA LYS A 574 -4.30 -18.81 21.02
C LYS A 574 -4.23 -18.12 22.38
N HIS A 575 -3.01 -17.96 22.90
CA HIS A 575 -2.75 -17.37 24.20
C HIS A 575 -1.30 -16.87 24.30
N TYR A 576 -1.06 -16.01 25.28
CA TYR A 576 0.26 -15.59 25.73
C TYR A 576 0.62 -16.29 27.05
N ILE A 577 1.91 -16.46 27.30
CA ILE A 577 2.43 -16.98 28.56
C ILE A 577 3.30 -15.89 29.19
N LEU A 578 2.89 -15.42 30.36
CA LEU A 578 3.58 -14.40 31.15
C LEU A 578 4.28 -15.05 32.35
N THR A 579 5.58 -14.78 32.51
CA THR A 579 6.37 -15.12 33.68
C THR A 579 7.01 -13.88 34.28
N PHE A 580 7.22 -13.89 35.59
CA PHE A 580 7.90 -12.81 36.31
C PHE A 580 8.74 -13.39 37.45
N GLU A 581 9.98 -12.92 37.58
CA GLU A 581 10.92 -13.35 38.63
C GLU A 581 11.58 -12.13 39.26
N ALA A 582 11.80 -12.15 40.58
CA ALA A 582 12.52 -11.09 41.29
C ALA A 582 14.03 -11.19 41.01
N VAL A 583 14.67 -10.06 40.74
CA VAL A 583 16.11 -9.98 40.47
C VAL A 583 16.83 -9.52 41.74
N ASN A 584 17.64 -10.40 42.35
CA ASN A 584 18.43 -10.05 43.55
C ASN A 584 19.73 -9.31 43.15
N GLU A 585 19.95 -8.11 43.68
CA GLU A 585 21.11 -7.24 43.37
C GLU A 585 22.47 -7.68 43.96
N ASN A 586 22.67 -8.95 44.32
CA ASN A 586 23.97 -9.43 44.77
C ASN A 586 24.70 -10.17 43.66
N GLY A 587 25.26 -9.41 42.71
CA GLY A 587 26.22 -9.97 41.74
C GLY A 587 26.29 -9.31 40.36
N TYR A 588 26.42 -7.99 40.26
CA TYR A 588 27.00 -7.38 39.06
C TYR A 588 28.14 -6.44 39.45
N GLY A 589 29.32 -7.05 39.61
CA GLY A 589 30.58 -6.35 39.43
C GLY A 589 30.63 -5.80 38.01
N SER A 590 31.11 -4.56 37.92
CA SER A 590 31.47 -3.86 36.71
C SER A 590 32.23 -4.74 35.71
N ILE A 591 31.57 -5.13 34.61
CA ILE A 591 32.22 -5.44 33.35
C ILE A 591 31.44 -4.75 32.24
N CYS A 592 31.88 -3.53 31.91
CA CYS A 592 31.80 -3.04 30.55
C CYS A 592 32.75 -3.93 29.73
N GLN A 593 32.20 -4.92 29.01
CA GLN A 593 32.91 -5.49 27.88
C GLN A 593 32.31 -4.89 26.62
N CYS A 594 33.03 -3.90 26.08
CA CYS A 594 32.85 -3.46 24.71
C CYS A 594 33.18 -4.64 23.79
N SER A 595 32.17 -5.25 23.20
CA SER A 595 32.37 -6.03 21.98
C SER A 595 32.51 -5.02 20.84
N ASN A 596 33.76 -4.74 20.46
CA ASN A 596 34.06 -4.09 19.19
C ASN A 596 33.51 -4.96 18.06
N VAL A 597 32.38 -4.60 17.49
CA VAL A 597 32.02 -5.06 16.15
C VAL A 597 32.72 -4.08 15.20
N LEU A 598 33.82 -4.56 14.62
CA LEU A 598 34.47 -3.91 13.49
C LEU A 598 33.49 -3.85 12.31
N PRO A 599 33.29 -2.69 11.69
CA PRO A 599 32.48 -2.56 10.48
C PRO A 599 33.35 -2.90 9.25
N GLU A 600 33.61 -4.19 9.04
CA GLU A 600 34.19 -4.70 7.80
C GLU A 600 33.46 -5.97 7.37
N GLU A 601 32.22 -5.82 6.89
CA GLU A 601 31.65 -6.60 5.78
C GLU A 601 30.53 -5.75 5.14
N SER A 602 30.88 -4.54 4.70
CA SER A 602 30.12 -3.81 3.70
C SER A 602 30.76 -4.11 2.35
N GLY A 603 30.12 -4.97 1.56
CA GLY A 603 30.49 -5.14 0.17
C GLY A 603 30.44 -3.80 -0.59
N PRO A 604 31.29 -3.62 -1.62
CA PRO A 604 31.42 -2.36 -2.31
C PRO A 604 30.16 -2.01 -3.11
N THR A 605 29.80 -0.73 -3.12
CA THR A 605 28.86 -0.16 -4.09
C THR A 605 29.54 0.05 -5.45
N PRO A 606 28.82 -0.11 -6.58
CA PRO A 606 29.40 -0.13 -7.92
C PRO A 606 29.62 1.30 -8.44
N THR A 607 30.86 1.60 -8.81
CA THR A 607 31.20 2.65 -9.77
C THR A 607 32.19 2.03 -10.75
N ASP A 608 31.74 1.91 -12.00
CA ASP A 608 32.48 1.85 -13.28
C ASP A 608 31.49 1.26 -14.31
N GLU A 609 30.81 2.09 -15.11
CA GLU A 609 31.29 2.57 -16.42
C GLU A 609 31.92 1.46 -17.28
N GLY A 610 31.11 0.87 -18.16
CA GLY A 610 31.61 0.25 -19.39
C GLY A 610 31.16 -1.17 -19.70
N TYR A 611 29.85 -1.43 -19.84
CA TYR A 611 29.41 -2.47 -20.79
C TYR A 611 27.93 -2.32 -21.14
N TYR A 612 27.64 -1.57 -22.21
CA TYR A 612 26.66 -1.86 -23.27
C TYR A 612 26.46 -0.57 -24.06
N ASN A 613 27.21 -0.46 -25.14
CA ASN A 613 27.03 0.58 -26.13
C ASN A 613 25.75 0.27 -26.93
N LYS A 614 24.85 1.24 -27.00
CA LYS A 614 23.67 1.22 -27.84
C LYS A 614 23.96 2.07 -29.07
N GLU A 615 23.53 1.53 -30.22
CA GLU A 615 23.34 2.16 -31.54
C GLU A 615 24.41 1.95 -32.61
N GLN A 616 23.89 1.79 -33.85
CA GLN A 616 24.50 1.59 -35.18
C GLN A 616 24.54 0.12 -35.66
N LEU A 617 23.94 -0.32 -36.77
CA LEU A 617 23.23 0.25 -37.94
C LEU A 617 22.30 -0.87 -38.53
N ILE A 618 21.01 -0.63 -38.82
CA ILE A 618 20.33 -0.29 -40.11
C ILE A 618 20.16 -1.43 -41.15
N TYR A 619 18.90 -1.57 -41.57
CA TYR A 619 18.25 -2.22 -42.73
C TYR A 619 19.07 -2.35 -44.05
N ASP A 620 18.92 -3.47 -44.78
CA ASP A 620 17.95 -3.59 -45.90
C ASP A 620 17.92 -4.97 -46.59
N GLU A 621 16.70 -5.32 -47.00
CA GLU A 621 16.20 -6.13 -48.12
C GLU A 621 17.04 -7.23 -48.82
N ALA A 622 16.45 -8.44 -48.88
CA ALA A 622 16.35 -9.22 -50.13
C ALA A 622 15.15 -10.20 -50.08
N LEU A 623 14.13 -9.92 -50.90
CA LEU A 623 13.08 -10.84 -51.33
C LEU A 623 13.64 -11.93 -52.24
N SER A 624 13.15 -13.19 -52.14
CA SER A 624 12.41 -13.86 -53.23
C SER A 624 12.01 -15.32 -52.92
N ASN A 625 10.69 -15.56 -53.01
CA ASN A 625 9.94 -16.72 -53.52
C ASN A 625 10.50 -18.15 -53.38
N PHE A 626 9.70 -19.04 -52.77
CA PHE A 626 9.18 -20.22 -53.49
C PHE A 626 7.76 -20.60 -52.99
N ILE A 627 6.93 -20.90 -53.98
CA ILE A 627 5.50 -21.21 -53.97
C ILE A 627 5.24 -22.57 -53.30
N TYR A 628 4.13 -22.71 -52.55
CA TYR A 628 3.32 -23.93 -52.61
C TYR A 628 1.82 -23.62 -52.50
N VAL A 629 1.06 -24.33 -53.33
CA VAL A 629 -0.36 -24.15 -53.66
C VAL A 629 -1.25 -24.76 -52.55
N PRO A 630 -2.39 -24.13 -52.18
CA PRO A 630 -3.38 -24.80 -51.34
C PRO A 630 -4.14 -25.84 -52.19
N VAL A 631 -4.11 -27.10 -51.77
CA VAL A 631 -5.01 -28.13 -52.32
C VAL A 631 -6.45 -27.80 -51.88
N PRO A 632 -7.42 -27.69 -52.79
CA PRO A 632 -8.82 -27.42 -52.44
C PRO A 632 -9.47 -28.55 -51.67
N ALA A 633 -10.35 -28.18 -50.74
CA ALA A 633 -11.27 -29.06 -50.06
C ALA A 633 -12.35 -29.56 -51.03
N GLU A 634 -12.07 -30.64 -51.77
CA GLU A 634 -13.10 -31.37 -52.52
C GLU A 634 -12.64 -32.80 -52.87
N GLU A 635 -12.30 -33.61 -51.86
CA GLU A 635 -12.15 -35.07 -52.07
C GLU A 635 -12.28 -35.90 -50.77
N LEU A 636 -13.23 -35.55 -49.91
CA LEU A 636 -13.54 -36.31 -48.69
C LEU A 636 -15.00 -36.78 -48.60
N GLU A 637 -15.67 -37.00 -49.73
CA GLU A 637 -17.05 -37.49 -49.75
C GLU A 637 -17.31 -38.78 -50.55
N ASN A 638 -16.28 -39.53 -50.96
CA ASN A 638 -16.48 -40.80 -51.68
C ASN A 638 -15.72 -42.02 -51.13
N ARG A 639 -15.56 -42.13 -49.80
CA ARG A 639 -15.12 -43.38 -49.14
C ARG A 639 -16.02 -43.85 -48.00
N SER A 640 -17.33 -43.68 -48.17
CA SER A 640 -18.35 -44.25 -47.27
C SER A 640 -19.12 -45.38 -47.95
N LYS A 641 -18.42 -46.45 -48.37
CA LYS A 641 -19.08 -47.75 -48.60
C LYS A 641 -18.24 -48.88 -48.02
N GLU A 642 -18.83 -49.51 -47.01
CA GLU A 642 -18.52 -50.82 -46.43
C GLU A 642 -17.09 -51.03 -45.91
N ARG A 643 -16.77 -50.44 -44.75
CA ARG A 643 -15.86 -51.10 -43.80
C ARG A 643 -16.69 -51.66 -42.64
N ASN A 644 -16.54 -52.96 -42.39
CA ASN A 644 -17.27 -53.67 -41.35
C ASN A 644 -17.14 -52.94 -40.00
N SER A 645 -18.27 -52.73 -39.33
CA SER A 645 -18.36 -52.02 -38.04
C SER A 645 -17.43 -52.58 -36.96
N THR A 646 -17.08 -53.87 -37.04
CA THR A 646 -16.15 -54.56 -36.15
C THR A 646 -14.68 -54.23 -36.40
N GLU A 647 -14.29 -53.89 -37.61
CA GLU A 647 -12.88 -53.60 -37.95
C GLU A 647 -12.51 -52.16 -37.57
N LEU A 648 -13.45 -51.22 -37.77
CA LEU A 648 -13.34 -49.82 -37.34
C LEU A 648 -13.33 -49.69 -35.81
N VAL A 649 -14.11 -50.52 -35.11
CA VAL A 649 -14.07 -50.61 -33.64
C VAL A 649 -12.72 -51.17 -33.17
N LYS A 650 -12.21 -52.23 -33.81
CA LYS A 650 -10.88 -52.80 -33.48
C LYS A 650 -9.72 -51.85 -33.79
N GLU A 651 -9.75 -51.11 -34.89
CA GLU A 651 -8.77 -50.06 -35.20
C GLU A 651 -8.81 -48.94 -34.16
N LYS A 652 -10.02 -48.50 -33.77
CA LYS A 652 -10.19 -47.49 -32.72
C LYS A 652 -9.69 -47.98 -31.35
N GLU A 653 -9.97 -49.24 -30.99
CA GLU A 653 -9.46 -49.87 -29.76
C GLU A 653 -7.93 -50.02 -29.78
N ASN A 654 -7.35 -50.41 -30.92
CA ASN A 654 -5.90 -50.53 -31.09
C ASN A 654 -5.20 -49.16 -31.04
N PHE A 655 -5.80 -48.14 -31.64
CA PHE A 655 -5.33 -46.76 -31.55
C PHE A 655 -5.41 -46.22 -30.11
N GLN A 656 -6.50 -46.50 -29.39
CA GLN A 656 -6.63 -46.16 -27.97
C GLN A 656 -5.57 -46.88 -27.10
N LYS A 657 -5.33 -48.17 -27.34
CA LYS A 657 -4.25 -48.92 -26.64
C LYS A 657 -2.86 -48.37 -26.96
N TYR A 658 -2.64 -47.90 -28.19
CA TYR A 658 -1.40 -47.24 -28.59
C TYR A 658 -1.23 -45.89 -27.88
N GLN A 659 -2.27 -45.06 -27.84
CA GLN A 659 -2.25 -43.79 -27.09
C GLN A 659 -1.99 -44.02 -25.60
N TYR A 660 -2.69 -44.96 -24.98
CA TYR A 660 -2.48 -45.30 -23.57
C TYR A 660 -1.03 -45.73 -23.29
N ARG A 661 -0.42 -46.54 -24.18
CA ARG A 661 0.98 -46.94 -24.06
C ARG A 661 1.92 -45.73 -24.19
N LYS A 662 1.64 -44.82 -25.12
CA LYS A 662 2.43 -43.59 -25.32
C LYS A 662 2.32 -42.63 -24.13
N GLU A 663 1.14 -42.53 -23.52
CA GLU A 663 0.93 -41.78 -22.29
C GLU A 663 1.68 -42.40 -21.10
N GLU A 664 1.66 -43.73 -20.95
CA GLU A 664 2.45 -44.43 -19.92
C GLU A 664 3.96 -44.26 -20.11
N GLU A 665 4.45 -44.31 -21.36
CA GLU A 665 5.85 -44.00 -21.68
C GLU A 665 6.20 -42.56 -21.26
N SER A 666 5.38 -41.59 -21.64
CA SER A 666 5.56 -40.18 -21.29
C SER A 666 5.57 -39.95 -19.77
N LEU A 667 4.65 -40.60 -19.04
CA LEU A 667 4.60 -40.60 -17.58
C LEU A 667 5.91 -41.09 -16.95
N ARG A 668 6.45 -42.23 -17.40
CA ARG A 668 7.68 -42.82 -16.85
C ARG A 668 8.90 -41.94 -17.09
N GLU A 669 8.93 -41.23 -18.21
CA GLU A 669 10.07 -40.39 -18.59
C GLU A 669 10.02 -38.99 -17.94
N GLN A 670 8.83 -38.45 -17.65
CA GLN A 670 8.66 -37.15 -17.00
C GLN A 670 8.57 -37.28 -15.47
N ASP A 671 8.01 -38.37 -14.93
CA ASP A 671 7.94 -38.62 -13.49
C ASP A 671 9.18 -39.37 -12.97
N THR A 672 10.33 -38.71 -13.03
CA THR A 672 11.61 -39.26 -12.59
C THR A 672 12.04 -38.66 -11.25
N GLY A 673 12.75 -39.44 -10.43
CA GLY A 673 13.39 -38.90 -9.22
C GLY A 673 12.43 -38.42 -8.13
N SER A 674 11.28 -39.07 -7.93
CA SER A 674 10.29 -38.70 -6.89
C SER A 674 10.89 -38.46 -5.49
N GLY A 675 11.94 -39.21 -5.11
CA GLY A 675 12.66 -39.03 -3.84
C GLY A 675 13.44 -37.71 -3.69
N GLN A 676 13.70 -36.97 -4.78
CA GLN A 676 14.36 -35.66 -4.75
C GLN A 676 13.41 -34.52 -4.35
N PHE A 677 12.09 -34.74 -4.48
CA PHE A 677 11.06 -33.75 -4.19
C PHE A 677 10.36 -34.02 -2.86
N LEU A 678 11.10 -34.41 -1.82
CA LEU A 678 10.54 -34.63 -0.49
C LEU A 678 10.53 -33.32 0.31
N ILE A 679 9.35 -32.90 0.76
CA ILE A 679 9.22 -31.77 1.69
C ILE A 679 9.48 -32.29 3.11
N PRO A 680 10.50 -31.76 3.83
CA PRO A 680 10.75 -32.16 5.21
C PRO A 680 9.55 -31.83 6.09
N LYS A 681 9.06 -32.84 6.81
CA LYS A 681 7.98 -32.67 7.79
C LYS A 681 8.57 -32.43 9.19
N PRO A 682 7.91 -31.60 10.02
CA PRO A 682 8.31 -31.47 11.41
C PRO A 682 8.24 -32.84 12.08
N LYS A 683 9.28 -33.15 12.87
CA LYS A 683 9.38 -34.39 13.63
C LYS A 683 8.23 -34.46 14.65
N PRO A 684 7.57 -35.62 14.82
CA PRO A 684 6.51 -35.78 15.81
C PRO A 684 7.05 -35.65 17.25
N ILE A 685 6.16 -35.38 18.21
CA ILE A 685 6.55 -35.33 19.63
C ILE A 685 6.86 -36.75 20.14
N CYS A 686 7.94 -36.89 20.90
CA CYS A 686 8.32 -38.15 21.52
C CYS A 686 7.25 -38.63 22.52
N GLN A 687 6.93 -39.93 22.51
CA GLN A 687 6.00 -40.52 23.48
C GLN A 687 6.48 -40.35 24.93
N ASN A 688 7.79 -40.37 25.15
CA ASN A 688 8.40 -40.06 26.45
C ASN A 688 8.65 -38.54 26.57
N PRO A 689 7.99 -37.83 27.51
CA PRO A 689 8.13 -36.39 27.69
C PRO A 689 9.54 -35.96 28.15
N ASN A 690 10.30 -36.86 28.81
CA ASN A 690 11.69 -36.62 29.25
C ASN A 690 12.71 -37.37 28.37
N ALA A 691 12.40 -37.56 27.09
CA ALA A 691 13.28 -38.24 26.14
C ALA A 691 14.68 -37.60 26.10
N THR A 692 15.72 -38.40 26.35
CA THR A 692 17.12 -37.96 26.22
C THR A 692 17.44 -37.59 24.76
N ILE A 693 18.48 -36.78 24.54
CA ILE A 693 18.92 -36.36 23.20
C ILE A 693 19.20 -37.58 22.30
N GLN A 694 19.72 -38.67 22.88
CA GLN A 694 19.96 -39.93 22.19
C GLN A 694 18.64 -40.59 21.74
N PHE A 695 17.66 -40.69 22.63
CA PHE A 695 16.33 -41.23 22.33
C PHE A 695 15.61 -40.42 21.24
N GLN A 696 15.76 -39.09 21.26
CA GLN A 696 15.17 -38.19 20.24
C GLN A 696 15.79 -38.42 18.85
N LYS A 697 17.10 -38.68 18.78
CA LYS A 697 17.80 -38.99 17.52
C LYS A 697 17.38 -40.36 16.96
N GLU A 698 17.31 -41.37 17.83
CA GLU A 698 16.93 -42.74 17.45
C GLU A 698 15.47 -42.85 16.97
N ASN A 699 14.55 -42.13 17.62
CA ASN A 699 13.12 -42.18 17.30
C ASN A 699 12.65 -41.04 16.37
N LEU A 700 13.58 -40.21 15.85
CA LEU A 700 13.29 -39.08 14.98
C LEU A 700 12.14 -38.18 15.48
N CYS A 701 12.11 -37.91 16.79
CA CYS A 701 11.04 -37.16 17.46
C CYS A 701 11.60 -35.93 18.21
N GLN A 702 10.72 -34.99 18.57
CA GLN A 702 11.07 -33.82 19.38
C GLN A 702 10.54 -33.95 20.80
N ALA A 703 11.30 -33.47 21.79
CA ALA A 703 10.79 -33.35 23.16
C ALA A 703 9.64 -32.34 23.24
N ARG A 704 8.69 -32.60 24.14
CA ARG A 704 7.58 -31.69 24.40
C ARG A 704 8.06 -30.49 25.20
N GLU A 705 7.78 -29.29 24.69
CA GLU A 705 8.09 -28.03 25.36
C GLU A 705 7.00 -27.72 26.39
N TYR A 706 7.41 -27.56 27.64
CA TYR A 706 6.54 -27.08 28.72
C TYR A 706 7.01 -25.70 29.16
N TYR A 707 6.07 -24.76 29.19
CA TYR A 707 6.30 -23.39 29.63
C TYR A 707 5.47 -23.13 30.88
N GLU A 708 6.15 -22.87 31.99
CA GLU A 708 5.52 -22.40 33.22
C GLU A 708 5.15 -20.92 33.08
N GLY A 709 4.07 -20.48 33.74
CA GLY A 709 3.62 -19.10 33.71
C GLY A 709 2.10 -18.93 33.57
N LYS A 710 1.65 -17.67 33.68
CA LYS A 710 0.23 -17.33 33.56
C LYS A 710 -0.20 -17.33 32.09
N LYS A 711 -1.18 -18.15 31.76
CA LYS A 711 -1.80 -18.18 30.42
C LYS A 711 -2.84 -17.07 30.28
N ILE A 712 -2.67 -16.23 29.27
CA ILE A 712 -3.53 -15.09 28.97
C ILE A 712 -4.15 -15.29 27.58
N PRO A 713 -5.48 -15.22 27.42
CA PRO A 713 -6.12 -15.39 26.10
C PRO A 713 -5.53 -14.49 25.01
N GLY A 714 -5.43 -14.98 23.77
CA GLY A 714 -4.79 -14.27 22.66
C GLY A 714 -5.46 -12.96 22.23
N ASN A 715 -6.72 -12.74 22.63
CA ASN A 715 -7.45 -11.50 22.42
C ASN A 715 -7.14 -10.42 23.48
N LYS A 716 -6.44 -10.75 24.56
CA LYS A 716 -6.01 -9.80 25.59
C LYS A 716 -4.57 -9.36 25.36
N HIS A 717 -4.34 -8.06 25.58
CA HIS A 717 -3.04 -7.40 25.36
C HIS A 717 -2.54 -6.66 26.61
N SER A 718 -3.20 -6.91 27.74
CA SER A 718 -2.82 -6.39 29.05
C SER A 718 -3.06 -7.42 30.14
N TYR A 719 -2.25 -7.37 31.19
CA TYR A 719 -2.41 -8.20 32.37
C TYR A 719 -1.87 -7.48 33.61
N LYS A 720 -2.60 -7.60 34.71
CA LYS A 720 -2.22 -7.02 36.00
C LYS A 720 -1.54 -8.09 36.86
N ILE A 721 -0.27 -7.89 37.19
CA ILE A 721 0.49 -8.72 38.12
C ILE A 721 0.23 -8.21 39.54
N THR A 722 -0.07 -9.12 40.46
CA THR A 722 -0.39 -8.84 41.87
C THR A 722 0.58 -9.57 42.79
N ASP A 723 0.53 -9.26 44.09
CA ASP A 723 1.31 -9.94 45.14
C ASP A 723 2.83 -9.77 44.98
N LEU A 724 3.25 -8.61 44.47
CA LEU A 724 4.67 -8.24 44.32
C LEU A 724 5.22 -7.64 45.62
N GLN A 725 6.54 -7.75 45.79
CA GLN A 725 7.27 -7.10 46.87
C GLN A 725 7.59 -5.65 46.50
N GLU A 726 7.60 -4.79 47.52
CA GLU A 726 7.92 -3.36 47.38
C GLU A 726 9.40 -3.13 47.11
N GLU A 727 9.73 -2.14 46.27
CA GLU A 727 11.12 -1.78 45.90
C GLU A 727 11.93 -2.94 45.30
N VAL A 728 11.27 -3.86 44.60
CA VAL A 728 11.92 -5.00 43.93
C VAL A 728 11.80 -4.87 42.43
N ILE A 729 12.92 -5.12 41.73
CA ILE A 729 12.97 -5.22 40.28
C ILE A 729 12.56 -6.64 39.85
N TYR A 730 11.53 -6.72 39.02
CA TYR A 730 11.04 -7.94 38.41
C TYR A 730 11.46 -8.03 36.95
N ARG A 731 12.01 -9.19 36.54
CA ARG A 731 12.16 -9.55 35.13
C ARG A 731 10.86 -10.18 34.65
N ILE A 732 10.13 -9.46 33.81
CA ILE A 732 8.87 -9.89 33.22
C ILE A 732 9.14 -10.41 31.82
N SER A 733 8.81 -11.68 31.55
CA SER A 733 8.97 -12.31 30.24
C SER A 733 7.63 -12.74 29.65
N LEU A 734 7.45 -12.52 28.36
CA LEU A 734 6.20 -12.81 27.64
C LEU A 734 6.47 -13.57 26.34
N ARG A 735 5.72 -14.66 26.13
CA ARG A 735 5.73 -15.47 24.90
C ARG A 735 4.34 -15.50 24.27
N ALA A 736 4.28 -15.59 22.95
CA ALA A 736 3.05 -15.83 22.20
C ALA A 736 2.97 -17.29 21.75
N CYS A 737 1.77 -17.87 21.76
CA CYS A 737 1.54 -19.26 21.35
C CYS A 737 0.40 -19.35 20.32
N VAL A 738 0.66 -20.06 19.22
CA VAL A 738 -0.27 -20.21 18.08
C VAL A 738 -1.21 -21.40 18.29
N ASP A 739 -2.40 -21.38 17.71
CA ASP A 739 -3.31 -22.53 17.77
C ASP A 739 -2.98 -23.61 16.73
N GLY A 740 -3.29 -24.87 17.03
CA GLY A 740 -3.14 -25.98 16.07
C GLY A 740 -1.71 -26.46 15.78
N LEU A 741 -0.71 -26.11 16.60
CA LEU A 741 0.68 -26.57 16.47
C LEU A 741 1.14 -27.31 17.75
N GLU A 742 1.96 -28.35 17.62
CA GLU A 742 2.68 -28.95 18.76
C GLU A 742 3.95 -28.14 19.05
N ASN A 743 4.27 -27.89 20.32
CA ASN A 743 5.31 -26.91 20.73
C ASN A 743 5.04 -25.51 20.12
N ASN A 744 3.84 -24.98 20.32
CA ASN A 744 3.29 -23.82 19.61
C ASN A 744 3.80 -22.43 20.03
N CYS A 745 4.68 -22.33 21.02
CA CYS A 745 5.09 -21.04 21.57
C CYS A 745 6.39 -20.53 20.95
N GLY A 746 6.41 -19.25 20.60
CA GLY A 746 7.59 -18.54 20.12
C GLY A 746 8.57 -18.15 21.24
N PRO A 747 9.69 -17.50 20.88
CA PRO A 747 10.65 -16.97 21.86
C PRO A 747 10.02 -15.88 22.74
N ALA A 748 10.58 -15.68 23.94
CA ALA A 748 10.12 -14.65 24.87
C ALA A 748 10.74 -13.30 24.55
N ILE A 749 10.00 -12.23 24.85
CA ILE A 749 10.57 -10.90 25.08
C ILE A 749 10.55 -10.62 26.59
N SER A 750 11.61 -10.00 27.11
CA SER A 750 11.72 -9.68 28.54
C SER A 750 11.99 -8.19 28.78
N ILE A 751 11.46 -7.67 29.89
CA ILE A 751 11.72 -6.32 30.40
C ILE A 751 11.95 -6.37 31.90
N LEU A 752 12.63 -5.35 32.42
CA LEU A 752 12.74 -5.10 33.86
C LEU A 752 11.68 -4.08 34.27
N ALA A 753 10.99 -4.33 35.38
CA ALA A 753 9.96 -3.46 35.92
C ALA A 753 10.11 -3.39 37.45
N GLU A 754 10.02 -2.18 38.01
CA GLU A 754 10.17 -1.91 39.44
C GLU A 754 8.81 -1.56 40.06
N THR A 755 8.54 -2.04 41.27
CA THR A 755 7.36 -1.67 42.08
C THR A 755 7.55 -0.33 42.78
N PHE A 756 6.47 0.35 43.15
CA PHE A 756 6.59 1.59 43.91
C PHE A 756 7.09 1.36 45.34
N SER A 757 7.75 2.35 45.92
CA SER A 757 7.94 2.42 47.36
C SER A 757 6.65 2.85 48.07
N LYS A 758 6.47 2.42 49.32
CA LYS A 758 5.39 2.92 50.20
C LYS A 758 5.37 4.44 50.33
N GLY A 759 6.54 5.09 50.20
CA GLY A 759 6.66 6.55 50.22
C GLY A 759 6.06 7.21 48.97
N VAL A 760 6.39 6.68 47.78
CA VAL A 760 5.85 7.16 46.49
C VAL A 760 4.35 6.90 46.39
N GLU A 761 3.87 5.76 46.88
CA GLU A 761 2.45 5.43 46.88
C GLU A 761 1.62 6.40 47.74
N LYS A 762 2.08 6.72 48.97
CA LYS A 762 1.43 7.71 49.85
C LYS A 762 1.40 9.11 49.24
N PHE A 763 2.47 9.50 48.54
CA PHE A 763 2.55 10.78 47.85
C PHE A 763 1.59 10.86 46.65
N LEU A 764 1.46 9.79 45.86
CA LEU A 764 0.51 9.77 44.74
C LEU A 764 -0.96 9.74 45.21
N GLN A 765 -1.24 9.11 46.36
CA GLN A 765 -2.58 9.10 46.96
C GLN A 765 -2.98 10.49 47.51
N SER A 766 -2.05 11.27 48.07
CA SER A 766 -2.34 12.61 48.57
C SER A 766 -2.63 13.63 47.45
N ILE A 767 -2.10 13.42 46.24
CA ILE A 767 -2.40 14.24 45.06
C ILE A 767 -3.80 13.97 44.49
N LYS A 768 -4.38 12.79 44.70
CA LYS A 768 -5.73 12.44 44.18
C LYS A 768 -6.89 12.88 45.09
N GLN A 769 -6.60 13.27 46.34
CA GLN A 769 -7.60 13.71 47.32
C GLN A 769 -7.76 15.23 47.42
N ASN A 770 -6.92 15.99 46.69
CA ASN A 770 -7.06 17.42 46.43
C ASN A 770 -7.44 17.64 44.96
#